data_AF-A0A6C2E234-F1
#
_entry.id   AF-A0A6C2E234-F1
#
_cell.length_a   1.000
_cell.length_b   1.000
_cell.length_c   1.000
_cell.angle_alpha   90.00
_cell.angle_beta   90.00
_cell.angle_gamma   90.00
#
_symmetry.space_group_name_H-M   'P 1'
#
loop_
_entity.id
_entity.type
_entity.pdbx_description
1 polymer ?
#
loop_
_entity_poly.entity_id
_entity_poly.type
_entity_poly.pdbx_seq_one_letter_code
_entity_poly.pdbx_strand_id
1 'polypeptide(L)'
;MSFSQRLWWCGSSFLFLGMLLPTNVSAQSVKADGTLSTTVTSPDNLNFTITNGNQPSNGGNLFHSFSQFSVPTGGSATFNLVNTPNITTIFSRVTGGSASNIDGLIQTINNNNPVSLFLLNPNGIIFGANASLNIGGSFIGTTANSVIFSDGVKFRANDLTSPPLLTVSAPIGLQLEANAGAISLQKTANLQVAQGNTLALVGSQIDMTGANLIASDGQVEMWAAQNAQIALHNQARWQLSSDPSIVNWGNISLSQVSLVDTSGTNGGAINIRGRGLTLQDGSNISSITSAGQGKGINVQTTEFVDLMGASDIGQFGPGISTSVGILFGAPASGRAGDVTVETGSLRLSNGAWLQSSSNGDNSRSGDVTVKATDVNVLGSNPFFDAPTAITTNLFMGNNNESGKITIDATRIRIQDGGIISSSLVDIDPTALPTGKAGDISIRATESLVISGFTPSVLLSGVSTGIGYTEGESGNISIDVGNLQLYNGGTIRSTLSGTGRAGNITIHAKDVAVSDPVIDVLDQEPGGITAAMGTTAVGSGGAITLTADSLQLFNGGQITSSSNGNGAAGSINLQVKNITVEGISQPLSNGQILPSAIAATSSTKSDAGSVNIVGDRLDVRNGAELSVSNTGGGNAGNLSVSSSRVQLDYGGSLRSEVSAGDRGNISINSDVLLLRHGSQISTNATGNATGGNININGKFIVAVPSENSDITANAILGAGGNINITTQGLFGLKFRSQLTPESDITASSQFGLSGTVNINNLAFTPSAGLIQLPSNIDDPSQRIAQGCRTYGNSRFIVTGRGGVADNPSDRRSGNHPWTDIRDPAAFRNPNTLAIANKSEKQSEKQSEKQSENVTPPIVEATGWRLSPKGEVEIYTINSAIRETTATDCAGSLAIAPNLFPNLFKVKEVLPNEF
;
A
#
# COMPACT_ATOMS: atom_id res chain seq x y z
N MET A 1 -71.43 1.88 -13.37
CA MET A 1 -72.70 2.38 -13.96
C MET A 1 -72.33 3.36 -15.06
N SER A 2 -72.99 3.37 -16.24
CA SER A 2 -72.78 4.29 -17.38
C SER A 2 -71.36 4.29 -18.01
N PHE A 3 -71.09 4.13 -19.31
CA PHE A 3 -71.90 3.89 -20.53
C PHE A 3 -72.45 5.10 -21.34
N SER A 4 -71.58 5.73 -22.14
CA SER A 4 -71.87 6.27 -23.49
C SER A 4 -70.52 6.43 -24.24
N GLN A 5 -70.24 6.03 -25.49
CA GLN A 5 -70.94 5.89 -26.79
C GLN A 5 -70.93 7.10 -27.73
N ARG A 6 -70.05 7.05 -28.76
CA ARG A 6 -70.25 7.32 -30.21
C ARG A 6 -69.01 6.76 -30.93
N LEU A 7 -69.10 5.79 -31.86
CA LEU A 7 -69.63 5.84 -33.25
C LEU A 7 -68.88 6.84 -34.16
N TRP A 8 -68.47 6.50 -35.39
CA TRP A 8 -68.32 5.20 -36.10
C TRP A 8 -67.72 5.47 -37.50
N TRP A 9 -66.85 4.60 -38.03
CA TRP A 9 -66.86 4.21 -39.47
C TRP A 9 -65.95 3.01 -39.76
N CYS A 10 -66.27 2.27 -40.82
CA CYS A 10 -65.63 0.99 -41.17
C CYS A 10 -64.73 1.12 -42.41
N GLY A 11 -63.67 0.31 -42.47
CA GLY A 11 -62.76 0.20 -43.62
C GLY A 11 -62.08 -1.17 -43.64
N SER A 12 -62.72 -2.16 -44.24
CA SER A 12 -62.35 -3.58 -44.19
C SER A 12 -60.97 -3.93 -44.78
N SER A 13 -60.23 -4.81 -44.11
CA SER A 13 -59.24 -5.69 -44.74
C SER A 13 -59.09 -7.00 -43.96
N PHE A 14 -58.69 -8.06 -44.67
CA PHE A 14 -58.83 -9.46 -44.26
C PHE A 14 -57.91 -9.89 -43.11
N LEU A 15 -58.29 -11.00 -42.45
CA LEU A 15 -57.39 -11.75 -41.58
C LEU A 15 -56.13 -12.18 -42.34
N PHE A 16 -54.96 -11.85 -41.79
CA PHE A 16 -53.77 -12.67 -41.92
C PHE A 16 -53.23 -12.96 -40.52
N LEU A 17 -53.68 -14.08 -39.94
CA LEU A 17 -53.18 -14.57 -38.66
C LEU A 17 -51.80 -15.20 -38.89
N GLY A 18 -50.79 -14.34 -39.05
CA GLY A 18 -49.41 -14.76 -39.27
C GLY A 18 -48.88 -15.56 -38.09
N MET A 19 -48.77 -16.88 -38.26
CA MET A 19 -48.07 -17.72 -37.30
C MET A 19 -46.59 -17.32 -37.28
N LEU A 20 -46.19 -16.56 -36.25
CA LEU A 20 -44.81 -16.52 -35.80
C LEU A 20 -44.49 -17.87 -35.16
N LEU A 21 -44.31 -18.89 -36.00
CA LEU A 21 -43.66 -20.12 -35.62
C LEU A 21 -42.27 -19.75 -35.09
N PRO A 22 -41.89 -20.13 -33.86
CA PRO A 22 -40.50 -20.01 -33.46
C PRO A 22 -39.68 -20.86 -34.43
N THR A 23 -38.78 -20.22 -35.16
CA THR A 23 -37.78 -20.95 -35.96
C THR A 23 -36.89 -21.67 -34.97
N ASN A 24 -37.18 -22.94 -34.70
CA ASN A 24 -36.33 -23.81 -33.91
C ASN A 24 -34.94 -23.79 -34.52
N VAL A 25 -34.02 -23.04 -33.91
CA VAL A 25 -32.60 -23.10 -34.22
C VAL A 25 -32.16 -24.49 -33.80
N SER A 26 -32.13 -25.41 -34.76
CA SER A 26 -31.59 -26.75 -34.52
C SER A 26 -30.20 -26.58 -33.94
N ALA A 27 -29.98 -27.09 -32.72
CA ALA A 27 -28.65 -27.21 -32.19
C ALA A 27 -27.79 -27.93 -33.24
N GLN A 28 -26.57 -27.44 -33.47
CA GLN A 28 -25.56 -28.22 -34.16
C GLN A 28 -25.32 -29.49 -33.32
N SER A 29 -25.13 -30.62 -33.97
CA SER A 29 -24.98 -31.93 -33.32
C SER A 29 -23.56 -32.46 -33.45
N VAL A 30 -23.19 -33.48 -32.68
CA VAL A 30 -21.90 -34.15 -32.85
C VAL A 30 -21.91 -34.94 -34.16
N LYS A 31 -21.00 -34.58 -35.08
CA LYS A 31 -20.94 -35.14 -36.43
C LYS A 31 -19.49 -35.25 -36.91
N ALA A 32 -19.09 -36.43 -37.38
CA ALA A 32 -17.78 -36.63 -38.02
C ALA A 32 -17.60 -35.73 -39.27
N ASP A 33 -16.36 -35.44 -39.67
CA ASP A 33 -16.08 -34.79 -40.98
C ASP A 33 -15.72 -35.77 -42.11
N GLY A 34 -15.44 -37.04 -41.78
CA GLY A 34 -15.04 -38.07 -42.74
C GLY A 34 -13.55 -38.08 -43.11
N THR A 35 -12.73 -37.19 -42.55
CA THR A 35 -11.26 -37.20 -42.75
C THR A 35 -10.54 -38.27 -41.93
N LEU A 36 -11.17 -38.72 -40.84
CA LEU A 36 -10.75 -39.84 -39.99
C LEU A 36 -11.88 -40.86 -39.89
N SER A 37 -11.57 -42.08 -39.48
CA SER A 37 -12.47 -43.21 -39.20
C SER A 37 -13.40 -42.99 -37.99
N THR A 38 -13.70 -41.74 -37.64
CA THR A 38 -14.56 -41.38 -36.51
C THR A 38 -15.99 -41.77 -36.81
N THR A 39 -16.56 -42.64 -35.98
CA THR A 39 -17.97 -43.04 -36.08
C THR A 39 -18.75 -42.35 -34.97
N VAL A 40 -19.88 -41.73 -35.33
CA VAL A 40 -20.82 -41.13 -34.36
C VAL A 40 -22.20 -41.72 -34.62
N THR A 41 -22.82 -42.28 -33.58
CA THR A 41 -24.19 -42.80 -33.63
C THR A 41 -25.04 -42.11 -32.58
N SER A 42 -26.24 -41.68 -32.97
CA SER A 42 -27.24 -41.09 -32.07
C SER A 42 -28.63 -41.43 -32.59
N PRO A 43 -29.39 -42.34 -31.93
CA PRO A 43 -30.75 -42.68 -32.33
C PRO A 43 -31.77 -41.56 -32.07
N ASP A 44 -31.42 -40.62 -31.19
CA ASP A 44 -32.28 -39.58 -30.62
C ASP A 44 -31.85 -38.14 -30.98
N ASN A 45 -30.67 -37.96 -31.60
CA ASN A 45 -29.98 -36.67 -31.78
C ASN A 45 -29.68 -35.92 -30.47
N LEU A 46 -29.60 -36.65 -29.35
CA LEU A 46 -29.40 -36.14 -27.99
C LEU A 46 -28.20 -36.82 -27.32
N ASN A 47 -28.08 -38.15 -27.48
CA ASN A 47 -26.99 -38.96 -26.96
C ASN A 47 -26.14 -39.48 -28.11
N PHE A 48 -24.89 -39.01 -28.18
CA PHE A 48 -23.93 -39.29 -29.24
C PHE A 48 -22.88 -40.28 -28.74
N THR A 49 -22.94 -41.52 -29.21
CA THR A 49 -21.89 -42.52 -28.98
C THR A 49 -20.82 -42.37 -30.05
N ILE A 50 -19.58 -42.15 -29.62
CA ILE A 50 -18.40 -41.94 -30.46
C ILE A 50 -17.51 -43.19 -30.35
N THR A 51 -17.18 -43.78 -31.50
CA THR A 51 -16.39 -45.01 -31.62
C THR A 51 -15.42 -44.94 -32.80
N ASN A 52 -14.57 -45.97 -32.91
CA ASN A 52 -13.52 -46.08 -33.93
C ASN A 52 -12.53 -44.89 -33.81
N GLY A 53 -12.35 -44.09 -34.85
CA GLY A 53 -11.23 -43.14 -34.95
C GLY A 53 -9.96 -43.78 -35.49
N ASN A 54 -8.85 -43.05 -35.50
CA ASN A 54 -7.56 -43.55 -36.03
C ASN A 54 -6.55 -43.71 -34.89
N GLN A 55 -5.96 -44.90 -34.80
CA GLN A 55 -4.95 -45.27 -33.80
C GLN A 55 -3.62 -45.62 -34.51
N PRO A 56 -2.66 -44.69 -34.61
CA PRO A 56 -1.41 -44.92 -35.33
C PRO A 56 -0.62 -46.07 -34.69
N SER A 57 -0.18 -47.02 -35.51
CA SER A 57 0.66 -48.17 -35.10
C SER A 57 0.21 -48.92 -33.83
N ASN A 58 -1.10 -48.95 -33.54
CA ASN A 58 -1.70 -49.47 -32.31
C ASN A 58 -1.14 -48.83 -31.01
N GLY A 59 -0.70 -47.56 -31.06
CA GLY A 59 -0.21 -46.81 -29.90
C GLY A 59 -1.32 -46.28 -28.98
N GLY A 60 -0.94 -45.57 -27.92
CA GLY A 60 -1.88 -45.05 -26.91
C GLY A 60 -2.67 -43.79 -27.31
N ASN A 61 -2.37 -43.21 -28.48
CA ASN A 61 -3.04 -42.02 -29.01
C ASN A 61 -4.20 -42.43 -29.93
N LEU A 62 -5.41 -41.91 -29.67
CA LEU A 62 -6.58 -42.04 -30.55
C LEU A 62 -6.97 -40.69 -31.14
N PHE A 63 -7.17 -40.62 -32.45
CA PHE A 63 -7.49 -39.38 -33.15
C PHE A 63 -8.93 -39.38 -33.68
N HIS A 64 -9.67 -38.32 -33.39
CA HIS A 64 -11.05 -38.08 -33.83
C HIS A 64 -11.22 -36.73 -34.54
N SER A 65 -12.14 -36.67 -35.50
CA SER A 65 -12.35 -35.49 -36.35
C SER A 65 -13.82 -35.24 -36.65
N PHE A 66 -14.27 -34.02 -36.36
CA PHE A 66 -15.67 -33.63 -36.35
C PHE A 66 -15.92 -32.40 -37.22
N SER A 67 -16.96 -32.44 -38.04
CA SER A 67 -17.44 -31.26 -38.78
C SER A 67 -18.23 -30.34 -37.85
N GLN A 68 -18.90 -30.90 -36.84
CA GLN A 68 -19.57 -30.20 -35.74
C GLN A 68 -19.39 -31.02 -34.45
N PHE A 69 -19.13 -30.36 -33.33
CA PHE A 69 -19.09 -30.99 -32.01
C PHE A 69 -19.79 -30.07 -31.01
N SER A 70 -21.08 -30.31 -30.80
CA SER A 70 -21.95 -29.56 -29.91
C SER A 70 -22.91 -30.55 -29.25
N VAL A 71 -23.14 -30.38 -27.95
CA VAL A 71 -23.92 -31.30 -27.09
C VAL A 71 -25.11 -30.52 -26.53
N PRO A 72 -26.36 -30.87 -26.89
CA PRO A 72 -27.55 -30.14 -26.45
C PRO A 72 -27.93 -30.46 -24.99
N THR A 73 -28.82 -29.63 -24.43
CA THR A 73 -29.36 -29.71 -23.06
C THR A 73 -29.81 -31.13 -22.69
N GLY A 74 -29.21 -31.70 -21.63
CA GLY A 74 -29.53 -33.05 -21.16
C GLY A 74 -29.03 -34.19 -22.06
N GLY A 75 -28.23 -33.87 -23.08
CA GLY A 75 -27.58 -34.82 -23.97
C GLY A 75 -26.19 -35.25 -23.49
N SER A 76 -25.55 -36.12 -24.28
CA SER A 76 -24.20 -36.60 -23.99
C SER A 76 -23.34 -36.84 -25.24
N ALA A 77 -22.04 -36.62 -25.13
CA ALA A 77 -21.01 -37.07 -26.07
C ALA A 77 -20.12 -38.11 -25.39
N THR A 78 -20.23 -39.37 -25.81
CA THR A 78 -19.68 -40.54 -25.13
C THR A 78 -18.60 -41.20 -25.97
N PHE A 79 -17.33 -40.97 -25.64
CA PHE A 79 -16.20 -41.70 -26.23
C PHE A 79 -16.14 -43.12 -25.64
N ASN A 80 -16.58 -44.12 -26.40
CA ASN A 80 -16.66 -45.50 -25.95
C ASN A 80 -15.40 -46.27 -26.39
N LEU A 81 -14.55 -46.58 -25.41
CA LEU A 81 -13.22 -47.20 -25.57
C LEU A 81 -13.17 -48.63 -25.00
N VAL A 82 -14.33 -49.26 -24.73
CA VAL A 82 -14.40 -50.61 -24.12
C VAL A 82 -13.62 -51.66 -24.93
N ASN A 83 -13.53 -51.48 -26.25
CA ASN A 83 -12.80 -52.37 -27.16
C ASN A 83 -11.36 -51.91 -27.49
N THR A 84 -10.88 -50.80 -26.91
CA THR A 84 -9.56 -50.19 -27.20
C THR A 84 -8.76 -49.99 -25.89
N PRO A 85 -8.33 -51.08 -25.23
CA PRO A 85 -7.88 -51.09 -23.83
C PRO A 85 -6.51 -50.44 -23.59
N ASN A 86 -5.84 -49.96 -24.63
CA ASN A 86 -4.50 -49.37 -24.57
C ASN A 86 -4.48 -47.86 -24.84
N ILE A 87 -5.63 -47.23 -25.07
CA ILE A 87 -5.73 -45.78 -25.33
C ILE A 87 -5.57 -45.01 -24.02
N THR A 88 -4.63 -44.08 -23.99
CA THR A 88 -4.36 -43.19 -22.84
C THR A 88 -4.72 -41.73 -23.14
N THR A 89 -4.74 -41.33 -24.41
CA THR A 89 -5.08 -39.96 -24.83
C THR A 89 -5.93 -39.96 -26.11
N ILE A 90 -7.02 -39.20 -26.09
CA ILE A 90 -7.83 -38.84 -27.27
C ILE A 90 -7.46 -37.43 -27.73
N PHE A 91 -7.24 -37.24 -29.03
CA PHE A 91 -7.16 -35.94 -29.69
C PHE A 91 -8.37 -35.75 -30.61
N SER A 92 -9.31 -34.89 -30.22
CA SER A 92 -10.49 -34.53 -31.01
C SER A 92 -10.33 -33.15 -31.64
N ARG A 93 -10.42 -33.05 -32.97
CA ARG A 93 -10.48 -31.77 -33.70
C ARG A 93 -11.87 -31.47 -34.25
N VAL A 94 -12.29 -30.21 -34.18
CA VAL A 94 -13.45 -29.67 -34.88
C VAL A 94 -12.98 -28.86 -36.08
N THR A 95 -13.41 -29.24 -37.27
CA THR A 95 -12.90 -28.72 -38.56
C THR A 95 -13.91 -27.84 -39.31
N GLY A 96 -15.16 -27.77 -38.83
CA GLY A 96 -16.15 -26.82 -39.32
C GLY A 96 -15.92 -25.39 -38.78
N GLY A 97 -16.48 -24.39 -39.47
CA GLY A 97 -16.42 -22.98 -39.06
C GLY A 97 -17.49 -22.60 -38.03
N SER A 98 -17.58 -23.30 -36.90
CA SER A 98 -18.59 -23.02 -35.86
C SER A 98 -18.07 -23.38 -34.46
N ALA A 99 -18.37 -22.53 -33.48
CA ALA A 99 -18.03 -22.76 -32.08
C ALA A 99 -18.77 -23.99 -31.51
N SER A 100 -18.12 -24.71 -30.59
CA SER A 100 -18.70 -25.86 -29.91
C SER A 100 -19.61 -25.39 -28.77
N ASN A 101 -20.91 -25.67 -28.86
CA ASN A 101 -21.86 -25.40 -27.78
C ASN A 101 -22.12 -26.70 -27.00
N ILE A 102 -21.68 -26.74 -25.75
CA ILE A 102 -21.68 -27.91 -24.87
C ILE A 102 -22.58 -27.60 -23.67
N ASP A 103 -23.85 -27.96 -23.74
CA ASP A 103 -24.83 -27.83 -22.65
C ASP A 103 -25.25 -29.22 -22.11
N GLY A 104 -24.28 -30.13 -22.03
CA GLY A 104 -24.51 -31.50 -21.58
C GLY A 104 -23.20 -32.22 -21.23
N LEU A 105 -23.27 -33.54 -21.11
CA LEU A 105 -22.17 -34.36 -20.61
C LEU A 105 -21.16 -34.71 -21.71
N ILE A 106 -19.86 -34.46 -21.50
CA ILE A 106 -18.79 -35.13 -22.27
C ILE A 106 -18.17 -36.21 -21.39
N GLN A 107 -18.10 -37.46 -21.88
CA GLN A 107 -17.57 -38.58 -21.10
C GLN A 107 -16.69 -39.57 -21.87
N THR A 108 -15.78 -40.21 -21.15
CA THR A 108 -14.92 -41.31 -21.64
C THR A 108 -15.25 -42.60 -20.91
N ILE A 109 -15.55 -43.69 -21.63
CA ILE A 109 -15.80 -45.01 -21.05
C ILE A 109 -14.67 -45.97 -21.44
N ASN A 110 -13.77 -46.25 -20.49
CA ASN A 110 -12.73 -47.28 -20.60
C ASN A 110 -12.67 -48.07 -19.28
N ASN A 111 -12.67 -49.40 -19.36
CA ASN A 111 -12.65 -50.28 -18.19
C ASN A 111 -11.22 -50.60 -17.69
N ASN A 112 -10.19 -50.17 -18.43
CA ASN A 112 -8.81 -50.64 -18.24
C ASN A 112 -7.90 -49.57 -17.62
N ASN A 113 -8.06 -48.30 -18.03
CA ASN A 113 -7.22 -47.19 -17.58
C ASN A 113 -7.92 -45.83 -17.73
N PRO A 114 -7.55 -44.83 -16.90
CA PRO A 114 -7.79 -43.41 -17.15
C PRO A 114 -7.41 -42.97 -18.57
N VAL A 115 -8.24 -42.13 -19.19
CA VAL A 115 -8.01 -41.60 -20.54
C VAL A 115 -8.15 -40.08 -20.55
N SER A 116 -7.15 -39.38 -21.07
CA SER A 116 -7.19 -37.92 -21.24
C SER A 116 -7.87 -37.54 -22.56
N LEU A 117 -8.57 -36.40 -22.59
CA LEU A 117 -9.27 -35.88 -23.77
C LEU A 117 -8.82 -34.46 -24.10
N PHE A 118 -8.25 -34.26 -25.29
CA PHE A 118 -8.08 -32.96 -25.92
C PHE A 118 -9.26 -32.68 -26.85
N LEU A 119 -9.88 -31.51 -26.72
CA LEU A 119 -10.93 -31.00 -27.63
C LEU A 119 -10.47 -29.66 -28.23
N LEU A 120 -10.16 -29.68 -29.53
CA LEU A 120 -9.70 -28.53 -30.30
C LEU A 120 -10.84 -27.97 -31.16
N ASN A 121 -11.26 -26.72 -30.92
CA ASN A 121 -12.13 -25.97 -31.83
C ASN A 121 -11.65 -24.51 -31.97
N PRO A 122 -10.97 -24.14 -33.08
CA PRO A 122 -10.47 -22.78 -33.28
C PRO A 122 -11.53 -21.69 -33.23
N ASN A 123 -12.80 -22.01 -33.50
CA ASN A 123 -13.90 -21.04 -33.53
C ASN A 123 -14.44 -20.67 -32.13
N GLY A 124 -14.00 -21.37 -31.07
CA GLY A 124 -14.47 -21.15 -29.70
C GLY A 124 -15.18 -22.36 -29.09
N ILE A 125 -15.29 -22.35 -27.75
CA ILE A 125 -16.01 -23.36 -26.97
C ILE A 125 -16.90 -22.65 -25.94
N ILE A 126 -18.19 -23.00 -25.93
CA ILE A 126 -19.20 -22.47 -25.02
C ILE A 126 -19.68 -23.65 -24.17
N PHE A 127 -19.44 -23.59 -22.86
CA PHE A 127 -20.00 -24.51 -21.89
C PHE A 127 -21.26 -23.89 -21.29
N GLY A 128 -22.42 -24.45 -21.64
CA GLY A 128 -23.73 -24.03 -21.18
C GLY A 128 -24.06 -24.47 -19.75
N ALA A 129 -25.25 -24.12 -19.30
CA ALA A 129 -25.69 -24.27 -17.91
C ALA A 129 -25.60 -25.68 -17.33
N ASN A 130 -25.72 -26.70 -18.19
CA ASN A 130 -25.75 -28.12 -17.85
C ASN A 130 -24.45 -28.84 -18.28
N ALA A 131 -23.43 -28.07 -18.71
CA ALA A 131 -22.14 -28.61 -19.12
C ALA A 131 -21.47 -29.39 -17.98
N SER A 132 -21.10 -30.62 -18.27
CA SER A 132 -20.47 -31.52 -17.29
C SER A 132 -19.45 -32.44 -17.96
N LEU A 133 -18.49 -32.90 -17.17
CA LEU A 133 -17.40 -33.77 -17.60
C LEU A 133 -17.40 -35.06 -16.77
N ASN A 134 -17.21 -36.20 -17.45
CA ASN A 134 -16.90 -37.50 -16.84
C ASN A 134 -15.71 -38.10 -17.59
N ILE A 135 -14.55 -37.47 -17.41
CA ILE A 135 -13.28 -37.80 -18.06
C ILE A 135 -12.41 -38.55 -17.05
N GLY A 136 -12.01 -39.78 -17.38
CA GLY A 136 -11.25 -40.62 -16.45
C GLY A 136 -9.81 -40.13 -16.21
N GLY A 137 -9.24 -39.43 -17.20
CA GLY A 137 -7.95 -38.75 -17.11
C GLY A 137 -8.09 -37.23 -17.11
N SER A 138 -7.18 -36.54 -17.80
CA SER A 138 -7.16 -35.07 -17.90
C SER A 138 -8.02 -34.54 -19.04
N PHE A 139 -8.53 -33.31 -18.92
CA PHE A 139 -9.28 -32.63 -19.98
C PHE A 139 -8.53 -31.36 -20.45
N ILE A 140 -8.38 -31.20 -21.76
CA ILE A 140 -7.77 -30.02 -22.38
C ILE A 140 -8.76 -29.47 -23.42
N GLY A 141 -9.53 -28.44 -23.04
CA GLY A 141 -10.37 -27.68 -23.95
C GLY A 141 -9.59 -26.52 -24.55
N THR A 142 -9.47 -26.44 -25.87
CA THR A 142 -8.66 -25.39 -26.51
C THR A 142 -9.19 -24.92 -27.85
N THR A 143 -8.91 -23.65 -28.17
CA THR A 143 -9.15 -23.06 -29.49
C THR A 143 -7.87 -23.00 -30.33
N ALA A 144 -6.89 -23.86 -30.02
CA ALA A 144 -5.70 -24.05 -30.82
C ALA A 144 -6.03 -24.65 -32.20
N ASN A 145 -5.35 -24.13 -33.22
CA ASN A 145 -5.41 -24.54 -34.61
C ASN A 145 -4.70 -25.90 -34.84
N SER A 146 -3.77 -26.31 -33.97
CA SER A 146 -3.20 -27.67 -34.01
C SER A 146 -2.54 -28.13 -32.71
N VAL A 147 -2.46 -29.45 -32.51
CA VAL A 147 -1.48 -30.09 -31.61
C VAL A 147 -0.19 -30.37 -32.40
N ILE A 148 0.96 -30.07 -31.78
CA ILE A 148 2.31 -30.32 -32.32
C ILE A 148 2.91 -31.53 -31.62
N PHE A 149 3.52 -32.45 -32.37
CA PHE A 149 4.12 -33.69 -31.87
C PHE A 149 5.66 -33.67 -31.92
N SER A 150 6.31 -34.53 -31.14
CA SER A 150 7.78 -34.52 -30.94
C SER A 150 8.62 -34.86 -32.18
N ASP A 151 7.98 -35.34 -33.24
CA ASP A 151 8.56 -35.58 -34.57
C ASP A 151 8.31 -34.42 -35.57
N GLY A 152 7.69 -33.33 -35.11
CA GLY A 152 7.36 -32.14 -35.90
C GLY A 152 6.02 -32.22 -36.63
N VAL A 153 5.28 -33.33 -36.54
CA VAL A 153 3.95 -33.46 -37.14
C VAL A 153 2.94 -32.56 -36.40
N LYS A 154 1.99 -31.98 -37.13
CA LYS A 154 0.91 -31.13 -36.57
C LYS A 154 -0.47 -31.69 -36.93
N PHE A 155 -1.26 -32.06 -35.92
CA PHE A 155 -2.67 -32.44 -36.06
C PHE A 155 -3.53 -31.17 -36.06
N ARG A 156 -3.89 -30.69 -37.26
CA ARG A 156 -4.52 -29.38 -37.50
C ARG A 156 -6.04 -29.45 -37.50
N ALA A 157 -6.73 -28.44 -36.98
CA ALA A 157 -8.17 -28.25 -37.15
C ALA A 157 -8.53 -27.51 -38.46
N ASN A 158 -7.60 -26.72 -39.02
CA ASN A 158 -7.82 -25.85 -40.19
C ASN A 158 -7.41 -26.47 -41.55
N ASP A 159 -7.00 -27.74 -41.60
CA ASP A 159 -6.71 -28.45 -42.85
C ASP A 159 -7.57 -29.72 -43.03
N LEU A 160 -8.40 -29.68 -44.08
CA LEU A 160 -9.26 -30.75 -44.60
C LEU A 160 -8.78 -31.27 -45.97
N THR A 161 -7.74 -30.67 -46.55
CA THR A 161 -7.27 -30.93 -47.93
C THR A 161 -6.16 -31.96 -48.00
N SER A 162 -5.36 -32.10 -46.94
CA SER A 162 -4.44 -33.22 -46.75
C SER A 162 -4.99 -34.24 -45.74
N PRO A 163 -4.84 -35.55 -45.97
CA PRO A 163 -5.04 -36.55 -44.92
C PRO A 163 -4.05 -36.25 -43.78
N PRO A 164 -4.50 -36.07 -42.53
CA PRO A 164 -3.60 -35.70 -41.45
C PRO A 164 -2.58 -36.82 -41.24
N LEU A 165 -1.29 -36.45 -41.17
CA LEU A 165 -0.26 -37.35 -40.67
C LEU A 165 -0.50 -37.55 -39.17
N LEU A 166 -0.56 -38.80 -38.73
CA LEU A 166 -0.88 -39.20 -37.36
C LEU A 166 0.25 -40.04 -36.77
N THR A 167 0.52 -39.87 -35.48
CA THR A 167 1.75 -40.34 -34.86
C THR A 167 1.54 -41.00 -33.49
N VAL A 168 2.53 -41.80 -33.06
CA VAL A 168 2.63 -42.39 -31.71
C VAL A 168 3.51 -41.58 -30.76
N SER A 169 4.07 -40.47 -31.23
CA SER A 169 4.90 -39.55 -30.47
C SER A 169 4.09 -38.82 -29.40
N ALA A 170 4.80 -38.24 -28.42
CA ALA A 170 4.18 -37.34 -27.45
C ALA A 170 3.85 -36.00 -28.12
N PRO A 171 2.69 -35.37 -27.80
CA PRO A 171 2.47 -33.97 -28.13
C PRO A 171 3.39 -33.10 -27.28
N ILE A 172 3.97 -32.08 -27.90
CA ILE A 172 4.92 -31.13 -27.30
C ILE A 172 4.40 -29.69 -27.30
N GLY A 173 3.23 -29.43 -27.90
CA GLY A 173 2.60 -28.11 -27.80
C GLY A 173 1.26 -27.95 -28.51
N LEU A 174 0.64 -26.80 -28.26
CA LEU A 174 -0.55 -26.27 -28.92
C LEU A 174 -0.15 -25.05 -29.76
N GLN A 175 -0.65 -24.96 -30.99
CA GLN A 175 -0.50 -23.79 -31.86
C GLN A 175 -1.81 -22.99 -31.87
N LEU A 176 -1.78 -21.75 -31.42
CA LEU A 176 -2.86 -20.77 -31.58
C LEU A 176 -2.46 -19.79 -32.69
N GLU A 177 -3.38 -19.52 -33.63
CA GLU A 177 -3.23 -18.49 -34.67
C GLU A 177 -4.00 -17.21 -34.27
N ALA A 178 -4.14 -16.24 -35.18
CA ALA A 178 -4.82 -14.97 -34.92
C ALA A 178 -6.36 -15.10 -34.82
N ASN A 179 -6.93 -16.21 -35.29
CA ASN A 179 -8.36 -16.47 -35.34
C ASN A 179 -8.88 -17.36 -34.19
N ALA A 180 -8.05 -17.59 -33.17
CA ALA A 180 -8.44 -18.36 -31.99
C ALA A 180 -9.68 -17.73 -31.30
N GLY A 181 -10.72 -18.53 -31.09
CA GLY A 181 -11.95 -18.11 -30.43
C GLY A 181 -11.84 -18.02 -28.90
N ALA A 182 -12.86 -17.45 -28.28
CA ALA A 182 -12.99 -17.43 -26.83
C ALA A 182 -13.47 -18.78 -26.28
N ILE A 183 -13.20 -19.03 -25.00
CA ILE A 183 -13.83 -20.09 -24.21
C ILE A 183 -14.74 -19.40 -23.19
N SER A 184 -16.02 -19.79 -23.11
CA SER A 184 -16.93 -19.27 -22.08
C SER A 184 -17.62 -20.39 -21.31
N LEU A 185 -17.77 -20.23 -19.99
CA LEU A 185 -18.50 -21.11 -19.10
C LEU A 185 -19.63 -20.31 -18.45
N GLN A 186 -20.86 -20.81 -18.53
CA GLN A 186 -22.05 -20.02 -18.21
C GLN A 186 -23.02 -20.76 -17.28
N LYS A 187 -23.61 -20.05 -16.30
CA LYS A 187 -24.88 -20.38 -15.63
C LYS A 187 -24.92 -21.77 -14.98
N THR A 188 -24.08 -22.03 -14.01
CA THR A 188 -23.91 -23.32 -13.28
C THR A 188 -23.23 -24.45 -14.04
N ALA A 189 -22.60 -24.17 -15.19
CA ALA A 189 -21.64 -25.08 -15.84
C ALA A 189 -20.63 -25.63 -14.81
N ASN A 190 -20.44 -26.94 -14.74
CA ASN A 190 -19.60 -27.59 -13.73
C ASN A 190 -18.62 -28.58 -14.39
N LEU A 191 -17.42 -28.10 -14.71
CA LEU A 191 -16.39 -28.89 -15.38
C LEU A 191 -15.46 -29.50 -14.32
N GLN A 192 -15.52 -30.83 -14.17
CA GLN A 192 -14.70 -31.57 -13.20
C GLN A 192 -13.94 -32.72 -13.87
N VAL A 193 -12.69 -32.95 -13.47
CA VAL A 193 -11.89 -34.13 -13.87
C VAL A 193 -11.67 -35.05 -12.68
N ALA A 194 -11.33 -36.33 -12.94
CA ALA A 194 -10.98 -37.27 -11.89
C ALA A 194 -9.77 -36.78 -11.06
N GLN A 195 -9.78 -37.07 -9.75
CA GLN A 195 -8.77 -36.59 -8.78
C GLN A 195 -7.33 -36.79 -9.29
N GLY A 196 -6.49 -35.77 -9.12
CA GLY A 196 -5.07 -35.81 -9.50
C GLY A 196 -4.78 -35.61 -11.00
N ASN A 197 -5.78 -35.30 -11.82
CA ASN A 197 -5.61 -34.98 -13.25
C ASN A 197 -5.55 -33.47 -13.52
N THR A 198 -5.24 -33.11 -14.76
CA THR A 198 -5.23 -31.71 -15.23
C THR A 198 -6.56 -31.35 -15.90
N LEU A 199 -7.06 -30.13 -15.64
CA LEU A 199 -8.13 -29.49 -16.40
C LEU A 199 -7.60 -28.18 -16.99
N ALA A 200 -7.39 -28.15 -18.31
CA ALA A 200 -6.83 -27.01 -19.01
C ALA A 200 -7.85 -26.35 -19.95
N LEU A 201 -7.92 -25.02 -19.90
CA LEU A 201 -8.64 -24.15 -20.82
C LEU A 201 -7.63 -23.21 -21.50
N VAL A 202 -7.53 -23.30 -22.84
CA VAL A 202 -6.52 -22.57 -23.62
C VAL A 202 -7.15 -21.95 -24.87
N GLY A 203 -7.46 -20.65 -24.82
CA GLY A 203 -8.13 -19.94 -25.93
C GLY A 203 -7.70 -18.48 -26.03
N SER A 204 -8.39 -17.66 -26.83
CA SER A 204 -8.03 -16.25 -26.97
C SER A 204 -8.54 -15.33 -25.85
N GLN A 205 -9.56 -15.77 -25.14
CA GLN A 205 -10.15 -15.17 -23.94
C GLN A 205 -10.84 -16.31 -23.17
N ILE A 206 -10.90 -16.21 -21.83
CA ILE A 206 -11.62 -17.18 -20.99
C ILE A 206 -12.57 -16.42 -20.07
N ASP A 207 -13.88 -16.64 -20.24
CA ASP A 207 -14.91 -15.98 -19.44
C ASP A 207 -15.71 -17.01 -18.62
N MET A 208 -15.86 -16.78 -17.33
CA MET A 208 -16.65 -17.61 -16.42
C MET A 208 -17.72 -16.76 -15.73
N THR A 209 -18.98 -17.16 -15.86
CA THR A 209 -20.13 -16.47 -15.27
C THR A 209 -21.02 -17.47 -14.52
N GLY A 210 -20.84 -17.53 -13.20
CA GLY A 210 -21.52 -18.49 -12.31
C GLY A 210 -21.18 -19.94 -12.62
N ALA A 211 -19.93 -20.23 -12.96
CA ALA A 211 -19.45 -21.54 -13.39
C ALA A 211 -18.27 -22.05 -12.55
N ASN A 212 -18.15 -23.39 -12.48
CA ASN A 212 -17.17 -24.12 -11.67
C ASN A 212 -16.15 -24.87 -12.55
N LEU A 213 -14.89 -24.85 -12.12
CA LEU A 213 -13.75 -25.47 -12.79
C LEU A 213 -12.90 -26.23 -11.75
N ILE A 214 -13.05 -27.56 -11.67
CA ILE A 214 -12.61 -28.36 -10.51
C ILE A 214 -11.62 -29.46 -10.92
N ALA A 215 -10.44 -29.47 -10.28
CA ALA A 215 -9.44 -30.54 -10.41
C ALA A 215 -8.80 -30.86 -9.05
N SER A 216 -9.53 -31.57 -8.18
CA SER A 216 -9.11 -31.91 -6.80
C SER A 216 -7.79 -32.69 -6.75
N ASP A 217 -6.82 -32.24 -5.96
CA ASP A 217 -5.40 -32.70 -5.95
C ASP A 217 -4.69 -32.65 -7.33
N GLY A 218 -5.35 -32.05 -8.31
CA GLY A 218 -5.01 -32.02 -9.72
C GLY A 218 -4.27 -30.74 -10.10
N GLN A 219 -4.56 -30.25 -11.30
CA GLN A 219 -3.95 -29.03 -11.83
C GLN A 219 -4.95 -28.30 -12.73
N VAL A 220 -5.20 -27.01 -12.46
CA VAL A 220 -5.94 -26.15 -13.39
C VAL A 220 -4.95 -25.28 -14.17
N GLU A 221 -5.19 -25.16 -15.48
CA GLU A 221 -4.42 -24.33 -16.40
C GLU A 221 -5.39 -23.41 -17.15
N MET A 222 -5.31 -22.09 -16.95
CA MET A 222 -6.14 -21.11 -17.66
C MET A 222 -5.24 -20.14 -18.44
N TRP A 223 -5.22 -20.28 -19.78
CA TRP A 223 -4.31 -19.54 -20.66
C TRP A 223 -5.08 -18.80 -21.76
N ALA A 224 -5.10 -17.47 -21.69
CA ALA A 224 -5.72 -16.60 -22.68
C ALA A 224 -4.65 -15.99 -23.61
N ALA A 225 -4.49 -16.52 -24.83
CA ALA A 225 -3.46 -16.12 -25.78
C ALA A 225 -3.88 -16.29 -27.26
N GLN A 226 -3.22 -15.56 -28.15
CA GLN A 226 -3.38 -15.62 -29.60
C GLN A 226 -2.00 -15.57 -30.27
N ASN A 227 -1.88 -16.09 -31.51
CA ASN A 227 -0.59 -16.14 -32.24
C ASN A 227 0.55 -16.76 -31.41
N ALA A 228 0.21 -17.79 -30.61
CA ALA A 228 1.07 -18.35 -29.58
C ALA A 228 1.41 -19.81 -29.87
N GLN A 229 2.59 -20.26 -29.45
CA GLN A 229 2.88 -21.68 -29.27
C GLN A 229 3.07 -21.95 -27.78
N ILE A 230 2.16 -22.73 -27.19
CA ILE A 230 2.21 -23.14 -25.79
C ILE A 230 2.74 -24.57 -25.76
N ALA A 231 3.83 -24.82 -25.04
CA ALA A 231 4.42 -26.14 -24.94
C ALA A 231 3.66 -27.04 -23.95
N LEU A 232 3.53 -28.31 -24.30
CA LEU A 232 2.89 -29.37 -23.53
C LEU A 232 3.96 -30.28 -22.91
N HIS A 233 3.86 -30.53 -21.61
CA HIS A 233 4.66 -31.54 -20.92
C HIS A 233 3.74 -32.57 -20.26
N ASN A 234 4.21 -33.82 -20.16
CA ASN A 234 3.52 -34.88 -19.43
C ASN A 234 4.53 -35.81 -18.77
N GLN A 235 5.01 -35.42 -17.60
CA GLN A 235 5.96 -36.20 -16.79
C GLN A 235 5.28 -36.95 -15.62
N ALA A 236 4.01 -36.63 -15.34
CA ALA A 236 3.14 -37.29 -14.35
C ALA A 236 1.67 -36.94 -14.58
N ARG A 237 1.41 -35.68 -14.98
CA ARG A 237 0.15 -35.14 -15.50
C ARG A 237 0.47 -34.11 -16.59
N TRP A 238 -0.54 -33.66 -17.33
CA TRP A 238 -0.36 -32.61 -18.34
C TRP A 238 -0.06 -31.26 -17.69
N GLN A 239 0.94 -30.54 -18.21
CA GLN A 239 1.32 -29.21 -17.73
C GLN A 239 1.64 -28.30 -18.91
N LEU A 240 1.33 -27.01 -18.77
CA LEU A 240 1.60 -26.01 -19.80
C LEU A 240 2.83 -25.19 -19.45
N SER A 241 3.57 -24.78 -20.47
CA SER A 241 4.66 -23.80 -20.36
C SER A 241 4.72 -22.99 -21.65
N SER A 242 5.35 -21.82 -21.61
CA SER A 242 5.66 -21.07 -22.83
C SER A 242 7.08 -20.55 -22.83
N ASP A 243 7.59 -20.40 -24.04
CA ASP A 243 8.64 -19.44 -24.33
C ASP A 243 8.17 -18.02 -23.91
N PRO A 244 9.06 -17.13 -23.43
CA PRO A 244 8.70 -15.74 -23.10
C PRO A 244 8.21 -14.90 -24.28
N SER A 245 8.32 -15.38 -25.53
CA SER A 245 7.99 -14.63 -26.76
C SER A 245 6.50 -14.59 -27.17
N ILE A 246 5.53 -14.92 -26.30
CA ILE A 246 4.10 -14.76 -26.63
C ILE A 246 3.73 -13.27 -26.66
N VAL A 247 3.37 -12.78 -27.85
CA VAL A 247 3.16 -11.34 -28.15
C VAL A 247 1.73 -10.87 -27.86
N ASN A 248 0.70 -11.70 -28.06
CA ASN A 248 -0.70 -11.29 -27.93
C ASN A 248 -1.43 -12.14 -26.87
N TRP A 249 -1.45 -11.64 -25.64
CA TRP A 249 -2.24 -12.22 -24.55
C TRP A 249 -3.66 -11.65 -24.53
N GLY A 250 -4.62 -12.45 -24.07
CA GLY A 250 -6.03 -12.06 -23.91
C GLY A 250 -6.46 -12.06 -22.44
N ASN A 251 -7.74 -11.76 -22.18
CA ASN A 251 -8.23 -11.58 -20.81
C ASN A 251 -8.80 -12.89 -20.22
N ILE A 252 -8.84 -12.94 -18.89
CA ILE A 252 -9.54 -13.97 -18.13
C ILE A 252 -10.51 -13.28 -17.15
N SER A 253 -11.79 -13.64 -17.18
CA SER A 253 -12.83 -13.03 -16.33
C SER A 253 -13.62 -14.07 -15.54
N LEU A 254 -13.85 -13.82 -14.26
CA LEU A 254 -14.64 -14.65 -13.33
C LEU A 254 -15.71 -13.75 -12.66
N SER A 255 -16.98 -14.12 -12.81
CA SER A 255 -18.15 -13.34 -12.40
C SER A 255 -19.26 -14.22 -11.83
N GLN A 256 -20.21 -13.61 -11.10
CA GLN A 256 -21.41 -14.25 -10.53
C GLN A 256 -21.15 -15.52 -9.69
N VAL A 257 -20.23 -15.44 -8.73
CA VAL A 257 -19.80 -16.56 -7.85
C VAL A 257 -19.22 -17.74 -8.64
N SER A 258 -18.34 -17.44 -9.60
CA SER A 258 -17.56 -18.46 -10.30
C SER A 258 -16.45 -19.04 -9.43
N LEU A 259 -16.20 -20.35 -9.54
CA LEU A 259 -15.19 -21.06 -8.73
C LEU A 259 -14.15 -21.77 -9.61
N VAL A 260 -12.88 -21.59 -9.29
CA VAL A 260 -11.78 -22.42 -9.78
C VAL A 260 -11.14 -23.11 -8.57
N ASP A 261 -11.19 -24.44 -8.51
CA ASP A 261 -10.77 -25.17 -7.31
C ASP A 261 -9.86 -26.38 -7.61
N THR A 262 -8.80 -26.53 -6.81
CA THR A 262 -7.96 -27.74 -6.79
C THR A 262 -7.78 -28.35 -5.40
N SER A 263 -8.73 -28.10 -4.50
CA SER A 263 -8.68 -28.53 -3.10
C SER A 263 -8.63 -30.06 -2.97
N GLY A 264 -7.98 -30.57 -1.92
CA GLY A 264 -7.83 -32.00 -1.70
C GLY A 264 -6.92 -32.38 -0.54
N THR A 265 -6.50 -33.64 -0.49
CA THR A 265 -5.63 -34.16 0.56
C THR A 265 -4.26 -33.49 0.55
N ASN A 266 -3.72 -33.27 -0.65
CA ASN A 266 -2.45 -32.59 -0.90
C ASN A 266 -2.65 -31.13 -1.29
N GLY A 267 -3.75 -30.78 -1.94
CA GLY A 267 -3.94 -29.47 -2.59
C GLY A 267 -3.21 -29.42 -3.94
N GLY A 268 -3.95 -29.14 -5.00
CA GLY A 268 -3.42 -29.09 -6.36
C GLY A 268 -2.66 -27.79 -6.70
N ALA A 269 -2.54 -27.54 -8.01
CA ALA A 269 -1.87 -26.35 -8.56
C ALA A 269 -2.82 -25.58 -9.49
N ILE A 270 -2.81 -24.25 -9.43
CA ILE A 270 -3.58 -23.39 -10.35
C ILE A 270 -2.63 -22.42 -11.06
N ASN A 271 -2.53 -22.55 -12.37
CA ASN A 271 -1.72 -21.69 -13.25
C ASN A 271 -2.64 -20.82 -14.11
N ILE A 272 -2.45 -19.50 -14.05
CA ILE A 272 -3.23 -18.53 -14.83
C ILE A 272 -2.27 -17.63 -15.61
N ARG A 273 -2.45 -17.56 -16.94
CA ARG A 273 -1.69 -16.66 -17.82
C ARG A 273 -2.56 -15.92 -18.82
N GLY A 274 -2.34 -14.62 -18.93
CA GLY A 274 -3.10 -13.74 -19.81
C GLY A 274 -2.56 -12.31 -19.83
N ARG A 275 -3.34 -11.39 -20.41
CA ARG A 275 -3.08 -9.95 -20.40
C ARG A 275 -3.52 -9.34 -19.09
N GLY A 276 -4.71 -9.73 -18.62
CA GLY A 276 -5.17 -9.44 -17.28
C GLY A 276 -6.24 -10.41 -16.79
N LEU A 277 -6.42 -10.43 -15.47
CA LEU A 277 -7.38 -11.25 -14.74
C LEU A 277 -8.36 -10.34 -14.00
N THR A 278 -9.66 -10.62 -14.08
CA THR A 278 -10.70 -9.96 -13.28
C THR A 278 -11.51 -11.00 -12.50
N LEU A 279 -11.59 -10.85 -11.18
CA LEU A 279 -12.53 -11.55 -10.30
C LEU A 279 -13.53 -10.54 -9.75
N GLN A 280 -14.82 -10.86 -9.85
CA GLN A 280 -15.91 -10.05 -9.31
C GLN A 280 -17.09 -10.90 -8.80
N ASP A 281 -18.03 -10.25 -8.12
CA ASP A 281 -19.32 -10.82 -7.67
C ASP A 281 -19.14 -12.13 -6.87
N GLY A 282 -18.24 -12.13 -5.88
CA GLY A 282 -17.97 -13.28 -5.00
C GLY A 282 -17.20 -14.46 -5.64
N SER A 283 -16.72 -14.32 -6.88
CA SER A 283 -15.95 -15.37 -7.57
C SER A 283 -14.58 -15.64 -6.93
N ASN A 284 -14.17 -16.90 -6.84
CA ASN A 284 -12.97 -17.33 -6.10
C ASN A 284 -12.10 -18.33 -6.88
N ILE A 285 -10.80 -18.30 -6.57
CA ILE A 285 -9.79 -19.27 -6.99
C ILE A 285 -9.17 -19.87 -5.72
N SER A 286 -9.35 -21.17 -5.49
CA SER A 286 -9.03 -21.84 -4.21
C SER A 286 -8.20 -23.12 -4.35
N SER A 287 -7.27 -23.34 -3.41
CA SER A 287 -6.64 -24.65 -3.23
C SER A 287 -6.35 -24.96 -1.76
N ILE A 288 -7.29 -25.66 -1.12
CA ILE A 288 -7.21 -26.13 0.27
C ILE A 288 -6.44 -27.45 0.34
N THR A 289 -5.58 -27.58 1.34
CA THR A 289 -4.81 -28.78 1.69
C THR A 289 -5.31 -29.33 3.03
N SER A 290 -5.52 -30.65 3.17
CA SER A 290 -5.96 -31.23 4.46
C SER A 290 -4.91 -32.07 5.20
N ALA A 291 -3.89 -32.59 4.52
CA ALA A 291 -2.81 -33.38 5.14
C ALA A 291 -1.42 -33.25 4.48
N GLY A 292 -1.35 -32.90 3.19
CA GLY A 292 -0.13 -32.98 2.36
C GLY A 292 0.62 -31.66 2.20
N GLN A 293 1.05 -31.39 0.96
CA GLN A 293 1.77 -30.17 0.58
C GLN A 293 1.18 -29.58 -0.70
N GLY A 294 0.46 -28.46 -0.57
CA GLY A 294 -0.20 -27.78 -1.69
C GLY A 294 0.79 -27.32 -2.75
N LYS A 295 0.37 -27.31 -4.02
CA LYS A 295 1.23 -26.85 -5.14
C LYS A 295 1.07 -25.36 -5.46
N GLY A 296 0.01 -24.74 -4.96
CA GLY A 296 -0.13 -23.28 -4.92
C GLY A 296 -0.83 -22.69 -6.13
N ILE A 297 -0.88 -21.36 -6.15
CA ILE A 297 -1.57 -20.58 -7.19
C ILE A 297 -0.58 -19.58 -7.78
N ASN A 298 -0.40 -19.62 -9.10
CA ASN A 298 0.50 -18.75 -9.85
C ASN A 298 -0.26 -17.99 -10.94
N VAL A 299 -0.40 -16.69 -10.75
CA VAL A 299 -1.04 -15.76 -11.70
C VAL A 299 0.02 -14.87 -12.32
N GLN A 300 0.22 -14.98 -13.63
CA GLN A 300 1.18 -14.17 -14.37
C GLN A 300 0.47 -13.45 -15.52
N THR A 301 0.41 -12.12 -15.45
CA THR A 301 -0.31 -11.25 -16.39
C THR A 301 0.57 -10.10 -16.87
N THR A 302 0.30 -9.54 -18.05
CA THR A 302 1.13 -8.45 -18.59
C THR A 302 0.65 -7.05 -18.21
N GLU A 303 -0.63 -6.87 -17.87
CA GLU A 303 -1.24 -5.56 -17.62
C GLU A 303 -1.87 -5.45 -16.22
N PHE A 304 -2.79 -6.35 -15.82
CA PHE A 304 -3.53 -6.17 -14.56
C PHE A 304 -4.02 -7.46 -13.89
N VAL A 305 -4.19 -7.40 -12.57
CA VAL A 305 -5.04 -8.30 -11.78
C VAL A 305 -5.99 -7.45 -10.94
N ASP A 306 -7.28 -7.54 -11.26
CA ASP A 306 -8.38 -6.87 -10.56
C ASP A 306 -9.16 -7.89 -9.72
N LEU A 307 -9.07 -7.76 -8.40
CA LEU A 307 -9.92 -8.49 -7.44
C LEU A 307 -10.94 -7.51 -6.87
N MET A 308 -12.13 -7.48 -7.46
CA MET A 308 -13.21 -6.56 -7.10
C MET A 308 -14.22 -7.26 -6.19
N GLY A 309 -14.41 -6.73 -4.98
CA GLY A 309 -15.13 -7.35 -3.87
C GLY A 309 -16.63 -7.63 -4.05
N ALA A 310 -17.37 -7.71 -2.94
CA ALA A 310 -18.77 -8.15 -2.95
C ALA A 310 -19.68 -7.20 -3.76
N SER A 311 -20.52 -7.78 -4.62
CA SER A 311 -21.59 -7.06 -5.34
C SER A 311 -22.92 -7.08 -4.60
N ASP A 312 -23.20 -8.15 -3.85
CA ASP A 312 -24.48 -8.40 -3.19
C ASP A 312 -24.33 -8.88 -1.75
N ILE A 313 -25.37 -8.65 -0.93
CA ILE A 313 -25.46 -9.09 0.46
C ILE A 313 -25.39 -10.63 0.53
N GLY A 314 -24.53 -11.15 1.40
CA GLY A 314 -24.40 -12.59 1.65
C GLY A 314 -23.47 -13.34 0.71
N GLN A 315 -22.85 -12.68 -0.28
CA GLN A 315 -21.72 -13.25 -1.01
C GLN A 315 -20.44 -13.18 -0.16
N PHE A 316 -19.63 -14.24 -0.23
CA PHE A 316 -18.27 -14.23 0.33
C PHE A 316 -17.36 -13.27 -0.47
N GLY A 317 -16.25 -12.86 0.14
CA GLY A 317 -15.23 -12.08 -0.56
C GLY A 317 -14.70 -12.84 -1.79
N PRO A 318 -14.64 -12.21 -2.99
CA PRO A 318 -13.95 -12.77 -4.15
C PRO A 318 -12.43 -12.72 -3.97
N GLY A 319 -11.72 -13.73 -4.49
CA GLY A 319 -10.34 -13.92 -4.08
C GLY A 319 -9.50 -14.98 -4.75
N ILE A 320 -8.23 -14.95 -4.34
CA ILE A 320 -7.24 -15.99 -4.61
C ILE A 320 -6.74 -16.49 -3.25
N SER A 321 -6.99 -17.76 -2.93
CA SER A 321 -6.70 -18.30 -1.60
C SER A 321 -6.12 -19.72 -1.59
N THR A 322 -5.15 -19.95 -0.69
CA THR A 322 -4.75 -21.31 -0.27
C THR A 322 -4.91 -21.44 1.24
N SER A 323 -5.22 -22.64 1.75
CA SER A 323 -5.28 -22.87 3.18
C SER A 323 -4.87 -24.28 3.57
N VAL A 324 -4.51 -24.46 4.85
CA VAL A 324 -4.57 -25.76 5.50
C VAL A 324 -5.89 -25.87 6.27
N GLY A 325 -6.73 -26.81 5.87
CA GLY A 325 -8.05 -27.06 6.45
C GLY A 325 -9.13 -26.04 6.08
N ILE A 326 -10.36 -26.40 6.42
CA ILE A 326 -11.56 -25.54 6.36
C ILE A 326 -11.86 -24.97 7.75
N LEU A 327 -12.45 -23.77 7.80
CA LEU A 327 -12.62 -22.97 9.03
C LEU A 327 -13.50 -23.61 10.11
N PHE A 328 -14.27 -24.66 9.78
CA PHE A 328 -15.13 -25.39 10.73
C PHE A 328 -14.94 -26.92 10.61
N GLY A 329 -13.72 -27.36 10.29
CA GLY A 329 -13.35 -28.77 10.15
C GLY A 329 -12.66 -29.34 11.39
N ALA A 330 -12.38 -30.65 11.37
CA ALA A 330 -11.36 -31.21 12.25
C ALA A 330 -9.97 -30.64 11.86
N PRO A 331 -9.03 -30.47 12.80
CA PRO A 331 -7.71 -29.91 12.51
C PRO A 331 -7.01 -30.66 11.37
N ALA A 332 -6.74 -29.92 10.29
CA ALA A 332 -5.94 -30.38 9.18
C ALA A 332 -4.45 -30.39 9.53
N SER A 333 -3.61 -31.00 8.70
CA SER A 333 -2.15 -30.96 8.87
C SER A 333 -1.45 -30.71 7.53
N GLY A 334 -0.12 -30.51 7.57
CA GLY A 334 0.69 -30.27 6.37
C GLY A 334 0.83 -28.78 6.01
N ARG A 335 1.08 -28.49 4.73
CA ARG A 335 1.42 -27.13 4.24
C ARG A 335 0.53 -26.71 3.09
N ALA A 336 -0.04 -25.50 3.16
CA ALA A 336 -0.71 -24.85 2.04
C ALA A 336 0.29 -24.45 0.95
N GLY A 337 -0.15 -24.47 -0.31
CA GLY A 337 0.67 -24.01 -1.43
C GLY A 337 0.84 -22.49 -1.42
N ASP A 338 1.96 -22.02 -1.95
CA ASP A 338 2.28 -20.59 -2.02
C ASP A 338 1.39 -19.87 -3.06
N VAL A 339 1.19 -18.56 -2.91
CA VAL A 339 0.42 -17.73 -3.85
C VAL A 339 1.34 -16.69 -4.47
N THR A 340 1.49 -16.71 -5.80
CA THR A 340 2.31 -15.77 -6.56
C THR A 340 1.45 -14.99 -7.56
N VAL A 341 1.59 -13.66 -7.54
CA VAL A 341 0.96 -12.75 -8.50
C VAL A 341 2.04 -11.87 -9.14
N GLU A 342 2.19 -11.98 -10.45
CA GLU A 342 3.07 -11.15 -11.28
C GLU A 342 2.21 -10.41 -12.32
N THR A 343 2.27 -9.07 -12.34
CA THR A 343 1.35 -8.25 -13.14
C THR A 343 1.90 -6.86 -13.47
N GLY A 344 1.22 -6.10 -14.33
CA GLY A 344 1.47 -4.67 -14.50
C GLY A 344 0.93 -3.87 -13.30
N SER A 345 -0.32 -4.12 -12.90
CA SER A 345 -0.99 -3.47 -11.77
C SER A 345 -1.87 -4.45 -10.99
N LEU A 346 -1.68 -4.55 -9.69
CA LEU A 346 -2.57 -5.28 -8.78
C LEU A 346 -3.55 -4.32 -8.11
N ARG A 347 -4.84 -4.63 -8.16
CA ARG A 347 -5.89 -3.90 -7.43
C ARG A 347 -6.79 -4.88 -6.70
N LEU A 348 -6.89 -4.72 -5.39
CA LEU A 348 -7.93 -5.34 -4.55
C LEU A 348 -8.89 -4.23 -4.12
N SER A 349 -10.20 -4.49 -4.13
CA SER A 349 -11.20 -3.55 -3.61
C SER A 349 -12.41 -4.23 -2.94
N ASN A 350 -13.19 -3.46 -2.17
CA ASN A 350 -14.53 -3.82 -1.65
C ASN A 350 -14.59 -5.12 -0.80
N GLY A 351 -13.54 -5.41 -0.03
CA GLY A 351 -13.43 -6.64 0.77
C GLY A 351 -12.94 -7.86 -0.02
N ALA A 352 -12.21 -7.65 -1.13
CA ALA A 352 -11.49 -8.71 -1.82
C ALA A 352 -10.20 -9.10 -1.08
N TRP A 353 -9.78 -10.36 -1.25
CA TRP A 353 -8.64 -10.96 -0.53
C TRP A 353 -7.65 -11.71 -1.43
N LEU A 354 -6.36 -11.59 -1.10
CA LEU A 354 -5.24 -12.36 -1.65
C LEU A 354 -4.52 -13.04 -0.49
N GLN A 355 -4.67 -14.36 -0.35
CA GLN A 355 -4.47 -15.00 0.96
C GLN A 355 -3.76 -16.36 0.90
N SER A 356 -2.94 -16.62 1.92
CA SER A 356 -2.79 -17.97 2.46
C SER A 356 -3.22 -18.03 3.93
N SER A 357 -3.63 -19.19 4.44
CA SER A 357 -4.02 -19.34 5.85
C SER A 357 -3.83 -20.75 6.41
N SER A 358 -4.01 -20.89 7.73
CA SER A 358 -4.17 -22.21 8.36
C SER A 358 -5.22 -22.21 9.48
N ASN A 359 -5.93 -23.34 9.53
CA ASN A 359 -6.88 -23.77 10.56
C ASN A 359 -6.50 -25.18 11.10
N GLY A 360 -5.24 -25.60 10.91
CA GLY A 360 -4.76 -26.95 11.22
C GLY A 360 -4.03 -27.09 12.57
N ASP A 361 -3.52 -28.28 12.85
CA ASP A 361 -2.52 -28.54 13.91
C ASP A 361 -1.18 -28.91 13.26
N ASN A 362 -0.08 -28.40 13.80
CA ASN A 362 1.30 -28.65 13.33
C ASN A 362 1.46 -28.38 11.82
N SER A 363 0.88 -27.27 11.37
CA SER A 363 0.65 -26.97 9.96
C SER A 363 1.25 -25.63 9.53
N ARG A 364 1.35 -25.40 8.21
CA ARG A 364 1.96 -24.18 7.67
C ARG A 364 1.13 -23.53 6.54
N SER A 365 0.87 -22.23 6.63
CA SER A 365 0.33 -21.47 5.49
C SER A 365 1.43 -21.20 4.43
N GLY A 366 1.01 -20.99 3.19
CA GLY A 366 1.91 -20.70 2.07
C GLY A 366 2.42 -19.27 2.10
N ASP A 367 3.56 -19.02 1.48
CA ASP A 367 4.09 -17.67 1.29
C ASP A 367 3.26 -16.93 0.21
N VAL A 368 3.02 -15.63 0.38
CA VAL A 368 2.29 -14.78 -0.57
C VAL A 368 3.25 -13.77 -1.21
N THR A 369 3.44 -13.86 -2.53
CA THR A 369 4.37 -13.03 -3.30
C THR A 369 3.65 -12.19 -4.35
N VAL A 370 3.86 -10.88 -4.33
CA VAL A 370 3.36 -9.93 -5.32
C VAL A 370 4.53 -9.23 -6.02
N LYS A 371 4.45 -9.14 -7.35
CA LYS A 371 5.31 -8.31 -8.20
C LYS A 371 4.44 -7.49 -9.14
N ALA A 372 4.49 -6.17 -9.04
CA ALA A 372 3.71 -5.27 -9.88
C ALA A 372 4.41 -3.92 -10.12
N THR A 373 3.89 -3.08 -11.01
CA THR A 373 4.29 -1.66 -11.05
C THR A 373 3.54 -0.89 -9.95
N ASP A 374 2.22 -1.00 -9.93
CA ASP A 374 1.33 -0.45 -8.90
C ASP A 374 0.63 -1.58 -8.12
N VAL A 375 0.54 -1.44 -6.80
CA VAL A 375 -0.30 -2.26 -5.92
C VAL A 375 -1.27 -1.35 -5.17
N ASN A 376 -2.57 -1.63 -5.26
CA ASN A 376 -3.61 -0.85 -4.60
C ASN A 376 -4.52 -1.80 -3.80
N VAL A 377 -4.62 -1.60 -2.48
CA VAL A 377 -5.46 -2.38 -1.56
C VAL A 377 -6.45 -1.40 -0.93
N LEU A 378 -7.72 -1.45 -1.34
CA LEU A 378 -8.67 -0.33 -1.17
C LEU A 378 -9.99 -0.74 -0.50
N GLY A 379 -10.45 0.03 0.48
CA GLY A 379 -11.79 -0.11 1.07
C GLY A 379 -11.98 -1.34 1.98
N SER A 380 -13.23 -1.55 2.38
CA SER A 380 -13.75 -2.77 3.01
C SER A 380 -14.99 -3.30 2.28
N ASN A 381 -15.51 -4.44 2.72
CA ASN A 381 -16.76 -5.01 2.24
C ASN A 381 -17.95 -4.09 2.60
N PRO A 382 -18.75 -3.61 1.62
CA PRO A 382 -19.81 -2.64 1.88
C PRO A 382 -21.03 -3.19 2.65
N PHE A 383 -21.07 -4.50 2.95
CA PHE A 383 -22.20 -5.17 3.61
C PHE A 383 -21.89 -5.69 5.03
N PHE A 384 -20.63 -6.05 5.30
CA PHE A 384 -20.21 -6.62 6.59
C PHE A 384 -18.79 -6.20 7.03
N ASP A 385 -18.29 -5.09 6.48
CA ASP A 385 -17.07 -4.35 6.85
C ASP A 385 -15.74 -5.14 6.94
N ALA A 386 -15.68 -6.34 6.38
CA ALA A 386 -14.44 -7.09 6.25
C ALA A 386 -13.41 -6.30 5.39
N PRO A 387 -12.17 -6.08 5.87
CA PRO A 387 -11.17 -5.27 5.17
C PRO A 387 -10.74 -5.92 3.84
N THR A 388 -10.43 -5.11 2.84
CA THR A 388 -9.72 -5.58 1.64
C THR A 388 -8.29 -5.95 2.01
N ALA A 389 -7.83 -7.18 1.75
CA ALA A 389 -6.65 -7.69 2.46
C ALA A 389 -5.67 -8.57 1.65
N ILE A 390 -4.37 -8.41 1.91
CA ILE A 390 -3.30 -9.35 1.53
C ILE A 390 -2.80 -10.04 2.81
N THR A 391 -2.97 -11.36 2.97
CA THR A 391 -2.71 -12.00 4.28
C THR A 391 -2.08 -13.40 4.25
N THR A 392 -1.42 -13.79 5.35
CA THR A 392 -0.89 -15.15 5.61
C THR A 392 -1.40 -15.76 6.93
N ASN A 393 -2.51 -15.22 7.46
CA ASN A 393 -2.98 -15.37 8.85
C ASN A 393 -3.28 -16.81 9.31
N LEU A 394 -3.11 -17.03 10.62
CA LEU A 394 -3.47 -18.26 11.33
C LEU A 394 -4.72 -17.99 12.19
N PHE A 395 -5.78 -18.78 12.02
CA PHE A 395 -7.07 -18.54 12.68
C PHE A 395 -7.42 -19.56 13.77
N MET A 396 -6.96 -20.80 13.65
CA MET A 396 -7.26 -21.88 14.59
C MET A 396 -6.09 -22.86 14.70
N GLY A 397 -6.08 -23.62 15.80
CA GLY A 397 -5.22 -24.81 15.98
C GLY A 397 -3.75 -24.54 16.33
N ASN A 398 -3.01 -25.61 16.62
CA ASN A 398 -1.85 -25.54 17.50
C ASN A 398 -0.51 -25.72 16.77
N ASN A 399 0.53 -25.04 17.28
CA ASN A 399 1.92 -25.14 16.80
C ASN A 399 2.04 -24.92 15.27
N ASN A 400 1.39 -23.86 14.78
CA ASN A 400 1.34 -23.53 13.36
C ASN A 400 2.41 -22.51 12.92
N GLU A 401 2.77 -22.53 11.65
CA GLU A 401 3.64 -21.52 11.02
C GLU A 401 2.89 -20.75 9.94
N SER A 402 3.01 -19.43 9.95
CA SER A 402 2.52 -18.58 8.87
C SER A 402 3.60 -18.40 7.79
N GLY A 403 3.17 -18.42 6.53
CA GLY A 403 4.00 -18.02 5.40
C GLY A 403 4.33 -16.53 5.41
N LYS A 404 5.34 -16.14 4.63
CA LYS A 404 5.77 -14.74 4.53
C LYS A 404 4.96 -13.97 3.49
N ILE A 405 4.82 -12.67 3.68
CA ILE A 405 4.31 -11.76 2.63
C ILE A 405 5.49 -11.02 2.01
N THR A 406 5.63 -11.09 0.69
CA THR A 406 6.65 -10.35 -0.07
C THR A 406 6.00 -9.54 -1.17
N ILE A 407 6.23 -8.22 -1.20
CA ILE A 407 5.74 -7.33 -2.26
C ILE A 407 6.92 -6.53 -2.82
N ASP A 408 7.18 -6.65 -4.11
CA ASP A 408 8.13 -5.80 -4.85
C ASP A 408 7.36 -4.97 -5.90
N ALA A 409 7.40 -3.65 -5.78
CA ALA A 409 6.63 -2.74 -6.60
C ALA A 409 7.36 -1.42 -6.90
N THR A 410 6.75 -0.59 -7.75
CA THR A 410 7.14 0.82 -7.90
C THR A 410 6.35 1.68 -6.91
N ARG A 411 5.02 1.53 -6.86
CA ARG A 411 4.12 2.27 -5.97
C ARG A 411 3.14 1.36 -5.27
N ILE A 412 2.86 1.63 -3.99
CA ILE A 412 1.89 0.89 -3.18
C ILE A 412 0.94 1.87 -2.49
N ARG A 413 -0.38 1.59 -2.54
CA ARG A 413 -1.43 2.32 -1.83
C ARG A 413 -2.28 1.36 -1.01
N ILE A 414 -2.46 1.69 0.26
CA ILE A 414 -3.24 0.92 1.23
C ILE A 414 -4.24 1.90 1.85
N GLN A 415 -5.52 1.85 1.44
CA GLN A 415 -6.47 2.93 1.73
C GLN A 415 -7.86 2.45 2.17
N ASP A 416 -8.52 3.27 2.98
CA ASP A 416 -9.95 3.21 3.36
C ASP A 416 -10.46 1.86 3.91
N GLY A 417 -9.56 1.08 4.52
CA GLY A 417 -9.82 -0.29 4.98
C GLY A 417 -8.86 -1.35 4.44
N GLY A 418 -7.94 -0.97 3.55
CA GLY A 418 -6.91 -1.87 3.04
C GLY A 418 -5.95 -2.36 4.14
N ILE A 419 -5.68 -3.66 4.20
CA ILE A 419 -4.75 -4.25 5.19
C ILE A 419 -3.77 -5.24 4.54
N ILE A 420 -2.51 -5.22 4.98
CA ILE A 420 -1.54 -6.28 4.73
C ILE A 420 -1.20 -6.92 6.08
N SER A 421 -1.59 -8.18 6.34
CA SER A 421 -1.43 -8.78 7.66
C SER A 421 -0.89 -10.21 7.71
N SER A 422 -0.02 -10.45 8.69
CA SER A 422 0.53 -11.76 9.03
C SER A 422 0.48 -11.91 10.54
N SER A 423 -0.59 -12.53 11.02
CA SER A 423 -0.97 -12.55 12.44
C SER A 423 -1.60 -13.88 12.87
N LEU A 424 -1.55 -14.14 14.18
CA LEU A 424 -2.41 -15.13 14.85
C LEU A 424 -3.68 -14.39 15.30
N VAL A 425 -4.83 -14.75 14.74
CA VAL A 425 -6.09 -14.02 14.88
C VAL A 425 -7.13 -14.89 15.60
N ASP A 426 -7.53 -14.49 16.81
CA ASP A 426 -8.52 -15.19 17.61
C ASP A 426 -9.96 -14.91 17.14
N ILE A 427 -10.44 -15.70 16.18
CA ILE A 427 -11.84 -15.64 15.71
C ILE A 427 -12.80 -16.52 16.54
N ASP A 428 -12.27 -17.49 17.28
CA ASP A 428 -13.02 -18.42 18.13
C ASP A 428 -12.31 -18.58 19.49
N PRO A 429 -12.90 -18.10 20.61
CA PRO A 429 -12.30 -18.20 21.95
C PRO A 429 -12.22 -19.64 22.49
N THR A 430 -12.82 -20.61 21.80
CA THR A 430 -12.75 -22.05 22.13
C THR A 430 -11.65 -22.80 21.37
N ALA A 431 -11.08 -22.20 20.32
CA ALA A 431 -10.17 -22.85 19.38
C ALA A 431 -8.97 -21.95 18.95
N LEU A 432 -8.47 -21.14 19.90
CA LEU A 432 -7.41 -20.15 19.71
C LEU A 432 -6.18 -20.71 18.94
N PRO A 433 -5.64 -19.98 17.93
CA PRO A 433 -4.46 -20.41 17.19
C PRO A 433 -3.17 -20.23 18.01
N THR A 434 -2.27 -21.22 18.03
CA THR A 434 -0.93 -21.06 18.62
C THR A 434 0.17 -21.33 17.60
N GLY A 435 1.31 -20.63 17.69
CA GLY A 435 2.38 -20.78 16.69
C GLY A 435 3.18 -19.50 16.39
N LYS A 436 3.53 -19.30 15.11
CA LYS A 436 4.38 -18.19 14.65
C LYS A 436 3.81 -17.49 13.42
N ALA A 437 3.74 -16.16 13.48
CA ALA A 437 3.42 -15.34 12.31
C ALA A 437 4.64 -15.16 11.39
N GLY A 438 4.42 -15.02 10.08
CA GLY A 438 5.47 -14.85 9.07
C GLY A 438 5.90 -13.39 8.93
N ASP A 439 7.12 -13.15 8.46
CA ASP A 439 7.58 -11.79 8.19
C ASP A 439 6.83 -11.15 7.01
N ILE A 440 6.67 -9.82 7.06
CA ILE A 440 6.19 -8.99 5.95
C ILE A 440 7.38 -8.20 5.39
N SER A 441 7.65 -8.37 4.09
CA SER A 441 8.70 -7.67 3.35
C SER A 441 8.09 -6.86 2.21
N ILE A 442 8.11 -5.53 2.33
CA ILE A 442 7.58 -4.60 1.33
C ILE A 442 8.72 -3.79 0.71
N ARG A 443 8.73 -3.70 -0.61
CA ARG A 443 9.67 -2.91 -1.39
C ARG A 443 8.91 -2.06 -2.42
N ALA A 444 9.09 -0.74 -2.39
CA ALA A 444 8.41 0.19 -3.29
C ALA A 444 9.35 1.30 -3.78
N THR A 445 9.86 1.18 -5.01
CA THR A 445 10.98 2.02 -5.48
C THR A 445 10.67 3.52 -5.57
N GLU A 446 9.40 3.90 -5.70
CA GLU A 446 8.91 5.28 -5.59
C GLU A 446 8.24 5.54 -4.24
N SER A 447 7.13 4.86 -3.90
CA SER A 447 6.37 5.18 -2.68
C SER A 447 5.48 4.09 -2.10
N LEU A 448 5.27 4.16 -0.78
CA LEU A 448 4.22 3.47 -0.01
C LEU A 448 3.35 4.53 0.69
N VAL A 449 2.06 4.53 0.39
CA VAL A 449 1.06 5.44 0.98
C VAL A 449 0.01 4.63 1.73
N ILE A 450 -0.24 4.99 2.99
CA ILE A 450 -1.19 4.32 3.89
C ILE A 450 -2.13 5.39 4.48
N SER A 451 -3.44 5.27 4.25
CA SER A 451 -4.39 6.31 4.71
C SER A 451 -5.84 5.87 4.85
N GLY A 452 -6.56 6.40 5.84
CA GLY A 452 -7.99 6.14 5.99
C GLY A 452 -8.29 4.81 6.69
N PHE A 453 -9.57 4.51 6.81
CA PHE A 453 -10.11 3.48 7.69
C PHE A 453 -11.49 3.05 7.21
N THR A 454 -11.98 1.91 7.68
CA THR A 454 -13.30 1.38 7.31
C THR A 454 -14.45 2.20 7.93
N PRO A 455 -15.70 2.06 7.45
CA PRO A 455 -16.89 2.56 8.15
C PRO A 455 -16.96 2.28 9.67
N SER A 456 -16.45 1.14 10.16
CA SER A 456 -16.36 0.86 11.61
C SER A 456 -15.10 1.39 12.30
N VAL A 457 -14.23 2.11 11.58
CA VAL A 457 -12.94 2.65 12.03
C VAL A 457 -11.89 1.56 12.33
N LEU A 458 -11.81 0.54 11.46
CA LEU A 458 -10.63 -0.33 11.36
C LEU A 458 -9.56 0.39 10.51
N LEU A 459 -8.35 0.57 11.03
CA LEU A 459 -7.32 1.38 10.36
C LEU A 459 -6.66 0.66 9.17
N SER A 460 -6.40 1.39 8.08
CA SER A 460 -5.63 0.87 6.94
C SER A 460 -4.15 0.73 7.31
N GLY A 461 -3.50 -0.37 6.94
CA GLY A 461 -2.10 -0.54 7.33
C GLY A 461 -1.40 -1.85 7.01
N VAL A 462 -0.17 -1.92 7.50
CA VAL A 462 0.67 -3.13 7.51
C VAL A 462 0.77 -3.62 8.96
N SER A 463 0.43 -4.88 9.22
CA SER A 463 0.39 -5.41 10.59
C SER A 463 0.92 -6.84 10.75
N THR A 464 1.74 -7.05 11.76
CA THR A 464 1.99 -8.39 12.33
C THR A 464 1.53 -8.41 13.77
N GLY A 465 1.03 -9.54 14.26
CA GLY A 465 0.68 -9.62 15.67
C GLY A 465 0.16 -10.95 16.18
N ILE A 466 0.06 -11.01 17.51
CA ILE A 466 -0.57 -12.10 18.25
C ILE A 466 -1.79 -11.51 18.96
N GLY A 467 -2.98 -12.02 18.62
CA GLY A 467 -4.22 -11.73 19.33
C GLY A 467 -4.24 -12.29 20.75
N TYR A 468 -5.40 -12.64 21.31
CA TYR A 468 -5.52 -13.13 22.69
C TYR A 468 -5.12 -14.61 22.85
N THR A 469 -3.92 -14.97 22.37
CA THR A 469 -3.39 -16.34 22.28
C THR A 469 -1.86 -16.40 22.50
N GLU A 470 -1.22 -17.56 22.33
CA GLU A 470 0.23 -17.77 22.50
C GLU A 470 0.99 -17.87 21.16
N GLY A 471 2.04 -17.05 20.96
CA GLY A 471 2.90 -17.16 19.79
C GLY A 471 4.03 -16.14 19.63
N GLU A 472 4.81 -16.28 18.55
CA GLU A 472 5.83 -15.31 18.13
C GLU A 472 5.40 -14.57 16.86
N SER A 473 5.37 -13.23 16.90
CA SER A 473 4.99 -12.39 15.76
C SER A 473 6.13 -12.19 14.77
N GLY A 474 5.81 -12.13 13.48
CA GLY A 474 6.76 -11.89 12.39
C GLY A 474 7.23 -10.43 12.35
N ASN A 475 8.36 -10.18 11.71
CA ASN A 475 8.93 -8.84 11.58
C ASN A 475 8.33 -8.11 10.36
N ILE A 476 8.31 -6.78 10.41
CA ILE A 476 7.97 -5.92 9.27
C ILE A 476 9.26 -5.28 8.74
N SER A 477 9.52 -5.44 7.44
CA SER A 477 10.63 -4.82 6.72
C SER A 477 10.11 -4.02 5.53
N ILE A 478 10.44 -2.74 5.46
CA ILE A 478 9.96 -1.79 4.45
C ILE A 478 11.16 -1.08 3.81
N ASP A 479 11.36 -1.22 2.50
CA ASP A 479 12.41 -0.56 1.69
C ASP A 479 11.75 0.29 0.59
N VAL A 480 11.66 1.61 0.77
CA VAL A 480 10.84 2.48 -0.09
C VAL A 480 11.52 3.79 -0.49
N GLY A 481 11.06 4.42 -1.57
CA GLY A 481 11.45 5.79 -1.89
C GLY A 481 10.90 6.78 -0.85
N ASN A 482 9.58 6.91 -0.80
CA ASN A 482 8.84 7.81 0.09
C ASN A 482 7.77 7.03 0.88
N LEU A 483 7.63 7.30 2.18
CA LEU A 483 6.64 6.67 3.06
C LEU A 483 5.69 7.73 3.62
N GLN A 484 4.37 7.54 3.43
CA GLN A 484 3.35 8.43 3.96
C GLN A 484 2.30 7.65 4.75
N LEU A 485 2.12 8.02 6.03
CA LEU A 485 1.03 7.57 6.89
C LEU A 485 0.22 8.80 7.29
N TYR A 486 -1.06 8.89 6.90
CA TYR A 486 -1.92 10.02 7.29
C TYR A 486 -3.37 9.58 7.44
N ASN A 487 -4.21 10.37 8.11
CA ASN A 487 -5.64 10.08 8.32
C ASN A 487 -5.86 8.66 8.87
N GLY A 488 -5.13 8.30 9.93
CA GLY A 488 -5.21 6.98 10.57
C GLY A 488 -4.41 5.83 9.93
N GLY A 489 -3.61 6.07 8.88
CA GLY A 489 -2.73 5.02 8.33
C GLY A 489 -1.72 4.46 9.36
N THR A 490 -1.51 3.14 9.39
CA THR A 490 -0.69 2.47 10.43
C THR A 490 0.33 1.45 9.90
N ILE A 491 1.46 1.33 10.62
CA ILE A 491 2.39 0.19 10.55
C ILE A 491 2.54 -0.33 11.98
N ARG A 492 1.94 -1.49 12.30
CA ARG A 492 1.87 -2.02 13.67
C ARG A 492 2.48 -3.41 13.86
N SER A 493 3.17 -3.61 14.98
CA SER A 493 3.55 -4.92 15.50
C SER A 493 3.00 -5.07 16.91
N THR A 494 2.03 -5.95 17.11
CA THR A 494 1.24 -6.04 18.35
C THR A 494 1.30 -7.41 19.03
N LEU A 495 1.19 -7.41 20.36
CA LEU A 495 1.04 -8.60 21.18
C LEU A 495 -0.04 -8.33 22.24
N SER A 496 -1.18 -8.99 22.14
CA SER A 496 -2.29 -8.90 23.11
C SER A 496 -2.32 -10.08 24.08
N GLY A 497 -1.86 -11.25 23.65
CA GLY A 497 -1.70 -12.47 24.44
C GLY A 497 -0.27 -12.72 24.92
N THR A 498 0.21 -13.95 24.80
CA THR A 498 1.51 -14.40 25.36
C THR A 498 2.56 -14.62 24.27
N GLY A 499 3.80 -14.16 24.50
CA GLY A 499 4.95 -14.50 23.65
C GLY A 499 5.80 -13.30 23.25
N ARG A 500 5.91 -13.00 21.95
CA ARG A 500 6.79 -11.94 21.43
C ARG A 500 6.17 -11.16 20.28
N ALA A 501 6.22 -9.83 20.35
CA ALA A 501 5.99 -8.96 19.19
C ALA A 501 7.23 -8.92 18.27
N GLY A 502 7.03 -8.76 16.96
CA GLY A 502 8.09 -8.69 15.96
C GLY A 502 8.66 -7.28 15.81
N ASN A 503 9.83 -7.14 15.19
CA ASN A 503 10.46 -5.82 15.01
C ASN A 503 9.94 -5.12 13.75
N ILE A 504 9.95 -3.78 13.76
CA ILE A 504 9.66 -2.95 12.59
C ILE A 504 10.97 -2.33 12.10
N THR A 505 11.33 -2.57 10.84
CA THR A 505 12.52 -2.01 10.17
C THR A 505 12.09 -1.24 8.92
N ILE A 506 12.43 0.04 8.86
CA ILE A 506 12.07 0.94 7.77
C ILE A 506 13.33 1.58 7.20
N HIS A 507 13.52 1.42 5.89
CA HIS A 507 14.49 2.14 5.09
C HIS A 507 13.74 2.99 4.07
N ALA A 508 13.95 4.30 4.10
CA ALA A 508 13.28 5.26 3.23
C ALA A 508 14.24 6.38 2.80
N LYS A 509 13.84 7.23 1.86
CA LYS A 509 14.44 8.57 1.71
C LYS A 509 13.70 9.55 2.61
N ASP A 510 12.39 9.61 2.47
CA ASP A 510 11.52 10.54 3.18
C ASP A 510 10.38 9.79 3.87
N VAL A 511 10.13 10.10 5.14
CA VAL A 511 9.02 9.55 5.93
C VAL A 511 8.15 10.69 6.46
N ALA A 512 6.85 10.61 6.25
CA ALA A 512 5.84 11.52 6.78
C ALA A 512 4.77 10.74 7.56
N VAL A 513 4.49 11.15 8.81
CA VAL A 513 3.40 10.62 9.63
C VAL A 513 2.57 11.78 10.19
N SER A 514 1.25 11.76 10.00
CA SER A 514 0.35 12.80 10.50
C SER A 514 -1.07 12.32 10.77
N ASP A 515 -1.87 13.20 11.40
CA ASP A 515 -3.34 13.11 11.48
C ASP A 515 -3.83 11.71 11.93
N PRO A 516 -3.49 11.28 13.16
CA PRO A 516 -3.84 9.95 13.66
C PRO A 516 -5.35 9.80 13.89
N VAL A 517 -5.82 8.55 13.84
CA VAL A 517 -7.18 8.14 14.20
C VAL A 517 -7.06 6.96 15.16
N ILE A 518 -7.98 6.82 16.12
CA ILE A 518 -8.02 5.72 17.08
C ILE A 518 -8.64 4.48 16.41
N ASP A 519 -7.95 3.34 16.43
CA ASP A 519 -8.47 2.05 15.95
C ASP A 519 -9.58 1.54 16.89
N VAL A 520 -10.70 1.08 16.33
CA VAL A 520 -11.84 0.60 17.12
C VAL A 520 -11.54 -0.66 17.96
N LEU A 521 -10.63 -1.52 17.51
CA LEU A 521 -10.28 -2.78 18.19
C LEU A 521 -9.26 -2.55 19.31
N ASP A 522 -8.11 -1.97 18.94
CA ASP A 522 -6.95 -1.85 19.84
C ASP A 522 -7.04 -0.61 20.75
N GLN A 523 -7.88 0.38 20.40
CA GLN A 523 -7.97 1.71 21.05
C GLN A 523 -6.65 2.53 21.02
N GLU A 524 -5.70 2.13 20.19
CA GLU A 524 -4.43 2.82 19.94
C GLU A 524 -4.52 3.75 18.70
N PRO A 525 -3.75 4.85 18.63
CA PRO A 525 -3.69 5.74 17.48
C PRO A 525 -2.88 5.16 16.30
N GLY A 526 -3.30 5.48 15.07
CA GLY A 526 -2.51 5.24 13.86
C GLY A 526 -1.14 5.93 13.87
N GLY A 527 -0.12 5.25 13.36
CA GLY A 527 1.28 5.68 13.36
C GLY A 527 2.23 4.52 13.07
N ILE A 528 3.48 4.60 13.55
CA ILE A 528 4.44 3.50 13.52
C ILE A 528 4.59 2.94 14.94
N THR A 529 3.98 1.78 15.21
CA THR A 529 3.67 1.34 16.59
C THR A 529 4.15 -0.09 16.85
N ALA A 530 4.96 -0.30 17.90
CA ALA A 530 5.38 -1.62 18.35
C ALA A 530 5.01 -1.85 19.83
N ALA A 531 3.88 -2.52 20.08
CA ALA A 531 3.13 -2.43 21.33
C ALA A 531 2.83 -3.80 21.98
N MET A 532 2.84 -3.83 23.32
CA MET A 532 2.19 -4.87 24.12
C MET A 532 0.89 -4.35 24.74
N GLY A 533 -0.22 -5.05 24.49
CA GLY A 533 -1.55 -4.74 25.06
C GLY A 533 -1.66 -5.00 26.56
N THR A 534 -2.76 -4.56 27.17
CA THR A 534 -2.97 -4.59 28.64
C THR A 534 -2.98 -5.98 29.26
N THR A 535 -3.40 -6.99 28.50
CA THR A 535 -3.43 -8.41 28.92
C THR A 535 -2.13 -9.17 28.62
N ALA A 536 -1.18 -8.54 27.91
CA ALA A 536 -0.08 -9.25 27.28
C ALA A 536 0.99 -9.73 28.27
N VAL A 537 1.68 -10.82 27.93
CA VAL A 537 2.80 -11.37 28.71
C VAL A 537 3.96 -11.73 27.78
N GLY A 538 5.15 -11.15 27.97
CA GLY A 538 6.26 -11.39 27.04
C GLY A 538 7.25 -10.25 26.84
N SER A 539 7.49 -9.88 25.58
CA SER A 539 8.35 -8.75 25.19
C SER A 539 7.85 -8.05 23.92
N GLY A 540 7.90 -6.71 23.93
CA GLY A 540 7.59 -5.85 22.79
C GLY A 540 8.68 -5.84 21.72
N GLY A 541 8.30 -5.48 20.50
CA GLY A 541 9.20 -5.38 19.36
C GLY A 541 9.90 -4.02 19.29
N ALA A 542 11.12 -3.98 18.75
CA ALA A 542 11.86 -2.74 18.52
C ALA A 542 11.48 -2.07 17.19
N ILE A 543 11.66 -0.75 17.11
CA ILE A 543 11.52 0.03 15.87
C ILE A 543 12.92 0.50 15.45
N THR A 544 13.27 0.29 14.18
CA THR A 544 14.48 0.82 13.55
C THR A 544 14.11 1.54 12.26
N LEU A 545 14.51 2.80 12.11
CA LEU A 545 14.18 3.63 10.95
C LEU A 545 15.44 4.34 10.45
N THR A 546 15.73 4.21 9.15
CA THR A 546 16.81 4.91 8.45
C THR A 546 16.23 5.75 7.32
N ALA A 547 16.53 7.06 7.30
CA ALA A 547 16.03 7.98 6.28
C ALA A 547 16.94 9.21 6.05
N ASP A 548 16.66 9.97 5.00
CA ASP A 548 17.21 11.32 4.79
C ASP A 548 16.34 12.40 5.46
N SER A 549 15.03 12.17 5.52
CA SER A 549 14.04 13.04 6.15
C SER A 549 13.00 12.25 6.94
N LEU A 550 12.66 12.72 8.14
CA LEU A 550 11.52 12.27 8.95
C LEU A 550 10.71 13.49 9.40
N GLN A 551 9.42 13.49 9.08
CA GLN A 551 8.46 14.51 9.47
C GLN A 551 7.29 13.87 10.23
N LEU A 552 7.13 14.28 11.49
CA LEU A 552 5.98 13.95 12.32
C LEU A 552 5.21 15.25 12.58
N PHE A 553 3.98 15.36 12.10
CA PHE A 553 3.18 16.59 12.25
C PHE A 553 1.71 16.30 12.56
N ASN A 554 0.96 17.30 13.03
CA ASN A 554 -0.46 17.18 13.40
C ASN A 554 -0.78 15.97 14.32
N GLY A 555 0.09 15.67 15.28
CA GLY A 555 -0.08 14.53 16.18
C GLY A 555 0.42 13.18 15.64
N GLY A 556 1.13 13.11 14.52
CA GLY A 556 1.74 11.87 14.02
C GLY A 556 2.67 11.18 15.04
N GLN A 557 2.59 9.85 15.12
CA GLN A 557 3.19 9.02 16.18
C GLN A 557 4.27 8.04 15.68
N ILE A 558 5.36 7.91 16.43
CA ILE A 558 6.22 6.71 16.44
C ILE A 558 6.32 6.23 17.90
N THR A 559 5.81 5.05 18.21
CA THR A 559 5.68 4.57 19.59
C THR A 559 6.16 3.14 19.78
N SER A 560 6.81 2.87 20.91
CA SER A 560 6.96 1.50 21.42
C SER A 560 6.50 1.46 22.87
N SER A 561 5.46 0.68 23.14
CA SER A 561 4.74 0.71 24.40
C SER A 561 4.64 -0.68 25.05
N SER A 562 4.59 -0.70 26.37
CA SER A 562 4.12 -1.87 27.11
C SER A 562 3.04 -1.50 28.12
N ASN A 563 1.83 -1.94 27.84
CA ASN A 563 0.71 -1.92 28.78
C ASN A 563 0.53 -3.27 29.50
N GLY A 564 1.32 -4.28 29.14
CA GLY A 564 1.28 -5.64 29.68
C GLY A 564 2.46 -6.00 30.58
N ASN A 565 2.53 -7.28 30.95
CA ASN A 565 3.63 -7.85 31.75
C ASN A 565 4.80 -8.27 30.83
N GLY A 566 5.52 -7.29 30.34
CA GLY A 566 6.70 -7.47 29.48
C GLY A 566 7.42 -6.17 29.19
N ALA A 567 8.71 -6.24 28.88
CA ALA A 567 9.49 -5.04 28.54
C ALA A 567 9.12 -4.52 27.14
N ALA A 568 9.06 -3.21 26.98
CA ALA A 568 8.85 -2.58 25.67
C ALA A 568 10.12 -2.65 24.80
N GLY A 569 9.96 -2.55 23.48
CA GLY A 569 11.09 -2.43 22.56
C GLY A 569 11.69 -1.02 22.58
N SER A 570 12.87 -0.85 21.96
CA SER A 570 13.52 0.46 21.82
C SER A 570 13.33 1.03 20.41
N ILE A 571 13.31 2.35 20.29
CA ILE A 571 13.20 3.08 19.03
C ILE A 571 14.60 3.57 18.64
N ASN A 572 15.06 3.24 17.43
CA ASN A 572 16.37 3.60 16.91
C ASN A 572 16.22 4.32 15.56
N LEU A 573 16.48 5.63 15.55
CA LEU A 573 16.34 6.50 14.38
C LEU A 573 17.72 6.94 13.90
N GLN A 574 18.05 6.60 12.65
CA GLN A 574 19.24 7.10 11.95
C GLN A 574 18.78 7.94 10.76
N VAL A 575 18.55 9.24 11.00
CA VAL A 575 17.91 10.14 10.03
C VAL A 575 18.64 11.47 9.95
N LYS A 576 19.02 11.92 8.74
CA LYS A 576 19.77 13.18 8.56
C LYS A 576 18.99 14.38 9.10
N ASN A 577 17.71 14.52 8.74
CA ASN A 577 16.83 15.61 9.17
C ASN A 577 15.56 15.07 9.82
N ILE A 578 15.33 15.42 11.09
CA ILE A 578 14.11 15.07 11.83
C ILE A 578 13.38 16.37 12.19
N THR A 579 12.09 16.43 11.88
CA THR A 579 11.16 17.47 12.33
C THR A 579 9.97 16.80 13.02
N VAL A 580 9.72 17.18 14.27
CA VAL A 580 8.52 16.78 15.02
C VAL A 580 7.79 18.06 15.42
N GLU A 581 6.57 18.26 14.93
CA GLU A 581 5.84 19.53 15.14
C GLU A 581 4.34 19.40 15.43
N GLY A 582 3.86 20.18 16.39
CA GLY A 582 2.44 20.38 16.59
C GLY A 582 1.74 19.27 17.36
N ILE A 583 0.42 19.32 17.29
CA ILE A 583 -0.53 18.47 18.02
C ILE A 583 -1.68 18.07 17.09
N SER A 584 -2.39 16.99 17.39
CA SER A 584 -3.56 16.55 16.62
C SER A 584 -4.74 17.53 16.74
N GLN A 585 -5.69 17.42 15.82
CA GLN A 585 -7.06 17.83 16.13
C GLN A 585 -7.61 16.95 17.26
N PRO A 586 -8.64 17.41 18.02
CA PRO A 586 -9.29 16.56 19.01
C PRO A 586 -9.83 15.27 18.37
N LEU A 587 -9.40 14.12 18.90
CA LEU A 587 -9.77 12.80 18.40
C LEU A 587 -11.18 12.40 18.83
N SER A 588 -11.66 11.26 18.32
CA SER A 588 -13.01 10.71 18.60
C SER A 588 -13.32 10.52 20.10
N ASN A 589 -12.29 10.29 20.92
CA ASN A 589 -12.37 10.15 22.38
C ASN A 589 -12.10 11.47 23.14
N GLY A 590 -11.93 12.59 22.44
CA GLY A 590 -11.62 13.92 23.00
C GLY A 590 -10.14 14.15 23.36
N GLN A 591 -9.24 13.17 23.15
CA GLN A 591 -7.81 13.38 23.35
C GLN A 591 -7.22 14.32 22.29
N ILE A 592 -6.15 15.01 22.66
CA ILE A 592 -5.27 15.74 21.75
C ILE A 592 -3.87 15.16 21.94
N LEU A 593 -3.28 14.61 20.87
CA LEU A 593 -1.97 13.97 20.91
C LEU A 593 -0.88 14.93 20.39
N PRO A 594 0.24 15.13 21.11
CA PRO A 594 1.40 15.81 20.52
C PRO A 594 2.00 14.93 19.42
N SER A 595 2.58 15.52 18.37
CA SER A 595 3.45 14.75 17.47
C SER A 595 4.64 14.24 18.28
N ALA A 596 4.87 12.92 18.24
CA ALA A 596 5.72 12.29 19.24
C ALA A 596 6.55 11.10 18.75
N ILE A 597 7.72 10.97 19.38
CA ILE A 597 8.56 9.76 19.37
C ILE A 597 8.66 9.31 20.83
N ALA A 598 7.95 8.25 21.19
CA ALA A 598 7.77 7.87 22.60
C ALA A 598 8.03 6.38 22.87
N ALA A 599 8.87 6.06 23.86
CA ALA A 599 9.01 4.72 24.40
C ALA A 599 8.42 4.65 25.82
N THR A 600 7.37 3.85 26.03
CA THR A 600 6.52 3.97 27.23
C THR A 600 6.25 2.62 27.91
N SER A 601 5.99 2.67 29.22
CA SER A 601 5.43 1.55 29.97
C SER A 601 4.47 2.03 31.05
N SER A 602 3.31 1.39 31.16
CA SER A 602 2.35 1.63 32.24
C SER A 602 2.42 0.56 33.34
N THR A 603 3.41 -0.35 33.28
CA THR A 603 3.54 -1.50 34.18
C THR A 603 4.90 -1.52 34.90
N LYS A 604 5.10 -2.53 35.76
CA LYS A 604 6.37 -2.75 36.48
C LYS A 604 7.50 -3.24 35.56
N SER A 605 7.20 -3.52 34.30
CA SER A 605 8.18 -3.91 33.29
C SER A 605 8.83 -2.68 32.65
N ASP A 606 10.11 -2.79 32.34
CA ASP A 606 10.91 -1.67 31.82
C ASP A 606 10.40 -1.16 30.45
N ALA A 607 10.41 0.16 30.29
CA ALA A 607 10.15 0.83 29.03
C ALA A 607 11.38 0.80 28.10
N GLY A 608 11.15 1.09 26.82
CA GLY A 608 12.20 1.20 25.81
C GLY A 608 13.11 2.41 26.00
N SER A 609 14.21 2.43 25.24
CA SER A 609 15.01 3.64 25.04
C SER A 609 14.74 4.24 23.65
N VAL A 610 14.94 5.55 23.52
CA VAL A 610 14.87 6.27 22.23
C VAL A 610 16.27 6.74 21.87
N ASN A 611 16.80 6.24 20.77
CA ASN A 611 18.13 6.58 20.26
C ASN A 611 18.00 7.29 18.91
N ILE A 612 18.55 8.50 18.81
CA ILE A 612 18.46 9.37 17.63
C ILE A 612 19.85 9.77 17.18
N VAL A 613 20.16 9.53 15.91
CA VAL A 613 21.41 9.93 15.24
C VAL A 613 21.08 10.66 13.95
N GLY A 614 21.61 11.87 13.76
CA GLY A 614 21.33 12.69 12.59
C GLY A 614 22.21 13.94 12.45
N ASP A 615 21.88 14.81 11.50
CA ASP A 615 22.49 16.14 11.37
C ASP A 615 21.64 17.20 12.07
N ARG A 616 20.31 17.10 11.96
CA ARG A 616 19.36 18.10 12.44
C ARG A 616 18.14 17.46 13.10
N LEU A 617 17.85 17.88 14.32
CA LEU A 617 16.59 17.60 15.04
C LEU A 617 15.89 18.92 15.37
N ASP A 618 14.66 19.09 14.90
CA ASP A 618 13.72 20.12 15.33
C ASP A 618 12.55 19.46 16.08
N VAL A 619 12.24 19.95 17.29
CA VAL A 619 11.02 19.60 18.03
C VAL A 619 10.30 20.89 18.38
N ARG A 620 9.07 21.09 17.90
CA ARG A 620 8.39 22.40 18.03
C ARG A 620 6.87 22.37 18.14
N ASN A 621 6.29 23.50 18.51
CA ASN A 621 4.84 23.71 18.56
C ASN A 621 4.11 22.72 19.50
N GLY A 622 4.71 22.37 20.64
CA GLY A 622 4.16 21.40 21.60
C GLY A 622 4.41 19.92 21.30
N ALA A 623 5.25 19.59 20.31
CA ALA A 623 5.71 18.21 20.07
C ALA A 623 6.62 17.69 21.19
N GLU A 624 6.64 16.36 21.39
CA GLU A 624 7.38 15.70 22.49
C GLU A 624 8.23 14.51 21.99
N LEU A 625 9.48 14.43 22.45
CA LEU A 625 10.31 13.22 22.37
C LEU A 625 10.47 12.69 23.79
N SER A 626 10.01 11.46 24.07
CA SER A 626 9.99 10.98 25.45
C SER A 626 10.25 9.49 25.70
N VAL A 627 10.70 9.21 26.93
CA VAL A 627 10.86 7.84 27.46
C VAL A 627 10.31 7.78 28.89
N SER A 628 9.29 6.95 29.16
CA SER A 628 8.52 7.03 30.41
C SER A 628 8.10 5.68 30.98
N ASN A 629 8.07 5.60 32.32
CA ASN A 629 7.45 4.50 33.05
C ASN A 629 6.60 5.00 34.22
N THR A 630 5.30 4.71 34.17
CA THR A 630 4.33 5.11 35.20
C THR A 630 3.92 3.95 36.12
N GLY A 631 4.15 2.69 35.72
CA GLY A 631 3.83 1.49 36.52
C GLY A 631 4.91 1.05 37.51
N GLY A 632 6.09 1.68 37.48
CA GLY A 632 7.17 1.51 38.45
C GLY A 632 8.32 0.59 38.00
N GLY A 633 8.45 0.32 36.71
CA GLY A 633 9.70 -0.17 36.10
C GLY A 633 10.62 0.99 35.68
N ASN A 634 11.76 0.68 35.04
CA ASN A 634 12.64 1.71 34.48
C ASN A 634 11.98 2.41 33.27
N ALA A 635 12.26 3.70 33.06
CA ALA A 635 11.79 4.47 31.90
C ALA A 635 12.71 4.42 30.67
N GLY A 636 13.82 3.69 30.73
CA GLY A 636 14.83 3.68 29.67
C GLY A 636 15.72 4.93 29.67
N ASN A 637 16.24 5.31 28.50
CA ASN A 637 17.00 6.55 28.30
C ASN A 637 16.68 7.17 26.93
N LEU A 638 16.78 8.51 26.85
CA LEU A 638 16.62 9.29 25.62
C LEU A 638 17.98 9.82 25.19
N SER A 639 18.51 9.30 24.08
CA SER A 639 19.84 9.63 23.56
C SER A 639 19.74 10.32 22.20
N VAL A 640 20.21 11.56 22.11
CA VAL A 640 20.21 12.36 20.89
C VAL A 640 21.65 12.73 20.52
N SER A 641 22.10 12.34 19.32
CA SER A 641 23.36 12.77 18.75
C SER A 641 23.11 13.44 17.39
N SER A 642 23.02 14.77 17.38
CA SER A 642 22.76 15.55 16.17
C SER A 642 23.54 16.87 16.15
N SER A 643 24.13 17.21 15.01
CA SER A 643 24.92 18.45 14.84
C SER A 643 24.16 19.70 15.31
N ARG A 644 22.86 19.79 15.00
CA ARG A 644 21.96 20.81 15.58
C ARG A 644 20.72 20.17 16.19
N VAL A 645 20.45 20.52 17.45
CA VAL A 645 19.19 20.26 18.14
C VAL A 645 18.50 21.61 18.40
N GLN A 646 17.25 21.76 17.98
CA GLN A 646 16.42 22.92 18.28
C GLN A 646 15.11 22.48 18.91
N LEU A 647 14.80 23.06 20.07
CA LEU A 647 13.50 23.03 20.69
C LEU A 647 12.88 24.43 20.56
N ASP A 648 11.63 24.53 20.10
CA ASP A 648 10.94 25.80 19.88
C ASP A 648 9.45 25.71 20.25
N TYR A 649 8.81 26.84 20.60
CA TYR A 649 7.37 26.93 20.92
C TYR A 649 6.82 25.75 21.74
N GLY A 650 7.39 25.51 22.91
CA GLY A 650 6.99 24.45 23.83
C GLY A 650 7.38 23.02 23.44
N GLY A 651 8.18 22.82 22.38
CA GLY A 651 8.72 21.50 22.04
C GLY A 651 9.63 20.95 23.15
N SER A 652 9.57 19.64 23.41
CA SER A 652 10.17 19.03 24.61
C SER A 652 10.99 17.75 24.36
N LEU A 653 12.01 17.55 25.21
CA LEU A 653 12.74 16.29 25.42
C LEU A 653 12.47 15.85 26.87
N ARG A 654 11.78 14.72 27.08
CA ARG A 654 11.20 14.38 28.39
C ARG A 654 11.51 12.94 28.81
N SER A 655 11.76 12.72 30.09
CA SER A 655 11.73 11.40 30.70
C SER A 655 11.04 11.43 32.05
N GLU A 656 10.21 10.43 32.32
CA GLU A 656 9.38 10.38 33.52
C GLU A 656 9.40 8.99 34.18
N VAL A 657 9.58 8.97 35.50
CA VAL A 657 9.56 7.75 36.33
C VAL A 657 8.62 7.90 37.52
N SER A 658 7.92 6.82 37.89
CA SER A 658 7.18 6.71 39.17
C SER A 658 7.87 5.82 40.21
N ALA A 659 8.74 4.90 39.76
CA ALA A 659 9.74 4.20 40.56
C ALA A 659 10.93 3.81 39.66
N GLY A 660 12.07 3.43 40.27
CA GLY A 660 13.31 3.08 39.56
C GLY A 660 14.32 4.23 39.46
N ASP A 661 15.50 3.90 38.92
CA ASP A 661 16.69 4.77 38.89
C ASP A 661 17.16 5.10 37.45
N ARG A 662 16.30 4.92 36.45
CA ARG A 662 16.64 5.14 35.03
C ARG A 662 15.55 5.91 34.29
N GLY A 663 15.96 7.05 33.74
CA GLY A 663 15.19 7.97 32.91
C GLY A 663 16.11 9.11 32.45
N ASN A 664 17.29 8.77 31.93
CA ASN A 664 18.35 9.75 31.68
C ASN A 664 18.21 10.34 30.27
N ILE A 665 18.49 11.64 30.13
CA ILE A 665 18.63 12.33 28.84
C ILE A 665 20.11 12.53 28.54
N SER A 666 20.53 12.16 27.33
CA SER A 666 21.88 12.35 26.81
C SER A 666 21.83 13.10 25.48
N ILE A 667 22.46 14.27 25.39
CA ILE A 667 22.47 15.10 24.19
C ILE A 667 23.91 15.39 23.78
N ASN A 668 24.26 15.06 22.54
CA ASN A 668 25.53 15.33 21.91
C ASN A 668 25.31 16.18 20.65
N SER A 669 25.86 17.40 20.60
CA SER A 669 25.58 18.37 19.52
C SER A 669 26.69 19.41 19.31
N ASP A 670 26.67 20.08 18.16
CA ASP A 670 27.43 21.32 17.96
C ASP A 670 26.64 22.52 18.48
N VAL A 671 25.33 22.57 18.20
CA VAL A 671 24.42 23.62 18.71
C VAL A 671 23.17 23.00 19.31
N LEU A 672 22.94 23.27 20.59
CA LEU A 672 21.65 23.09 21.25
C LEU A 672 20.97 24.46 21.42
N LEU A 673 19.79 24.62 20.84
CA LEU A 673 18.99 25.84 20.87
C LEU A 673 17.63 25.56 21.54
N LEU A 674 17.28 26.32 22.58
CA LEU A 674 15.96 26.27 23.21
C LEU A 674 15.28 27.65 23.09
N ARG A 675 14.02 27.69 22.67
CA ARG A 675 13.24 28.92 22.44
C ARG A 675 11.79 28.77 22.92
N HIS A 676 11.16 29.90 23.21
CA HIS A 676 9.72 30.05 23.46
C HIS A 676 9.05 28.92 24.27
N GLY A 677 9.49 28.71 25.52
CA GLY A 677 8.85 27.77 26.46
C GLY A 677 9.31 26.31 26.37
N SER A 678 10.34 26.00 25.59
CA SER A 678 10.82 24.63 25.38
C SER A 678 11.55 24.01 26.57
N GLN A 679 11.49 22.68 26.70
CA GLN A 679 11.89 21.97 27.92
C GLN A 679 12.78 20.75 27.65
N ILE A 680 13.75 20.52 28.54
CA ILE A 680 14.51 19.27 28.66
C ILE A 680 14.35 18.77 30.10
N SER A 681 13.62 17.68 30.31
CA SER A 681 13.17 17.29 31.67
C SER A 681 13.32 15.79 31.97
N THR A 682 13.77 15.47 33.19
CA THR A 682 13.95 14.09 33.70
C THR A 682 13.23 13.89 35.04
N ASN A 683 11.95 14.25 35.07
CA ASN A 683 11.18 14.44 36.28
C ASN A 683 10.73 13.11 36.93
N ALA A 684 11.00 12.98 38.23
CA ALA A 684 10.63 11.83 39.04
C ALA A 684 9.43 12.10 39.94
N THR A 685 8.43 11.23 39.84
CA THR A 685 7.24 11.20 40.69
C THR A 685 7.36 10.12 41.77
N GLY A 686 6.57 10.25 42.84
CA GLY A 686 6.65 9.33 43.97
C GLY A 686 8.05 9.29 44.58
N ASN A 687 8.53 8.08 44.89
CA ASN A 687 9.84 7.82 45.51
C ASN A 687 10.99 7.66 44.50
N ALA A 688 10.75 7.83 43.19
CA ALA A 688 11.78 7.65 42.17
C ALA A 688 12.91 8.70 42.29
N THR A 689 14.11 8.31 41.88
CA THR A 689 15.24 9.22 41.71
C THR A 689 15.09 9.98 40.39
N GLY A 690 15.30 11.30 40.39
CA GLY A 690 15.32 12.11 39.17
C GLY A 690 16.38 11.59 38.19
N GLY A 691 16.03 11.48 36.91
CA GLY A 691 16.97 11.04 35.89
C GLY A 691 18.09 12.06 35.67
N ASN A 692 19.28 11.62 35.27
CA ASN A 692 20.39 12.54 35.03
C ASN A 692 20.30 13.12 33.61
N ILE A 693 20.65 14.39 33.46
CA ILE A 693 20.76 15.08 32.17
C ILE A 693 22.24 15.28 31.86
N ASN A 694 22.70 14.77 30.72
CA ASN A 694 24.07 14.93 30.26
C ASN A 694 24.07 15.61 28.89
N ILE A 695 24.64 16.82 28.80
CA ILE A 695 24.67 17.61 27.57
C ILE A 695 26.12 17.92 27.21
N ASN A 696 26.56 17.41 26.07
CA ASN A 696 27.78 17.78 25.38
C ASN A 696 27.41 18.63 24.16
N GLY A 697 27.54 19.95 24.27
CA GLY A 697 27.12 20.89 23.22
C GLY A 697 28.16 21.97 23.00
N LYS A 698 28.76 22.11 21.80
CA LYS A 698 29.80 23.16 21.58
C LYS A 698 29.26 24.54 21.96
N PHE A 699 28.02 24.85 21.56
CA PHE A 699 27.27 26.01 22.03
C PHE A 699 25.87 25.59 22.50
N ILE A 700 25.45 26.13 23.64
CA ILE A 700 24.11 25.94 24.21
C ILE A 700 23.47 27.31 24.39
N VAL A 701 22.33 27.53 23.75
CA VAL A 701 21.69 28.86 23.64
C VAL A 701 20.22 28.78 24.01
N ALA A 702 19.81 29.62 24.96
CA ALA A 702 18.43 30.04 25.15
C ALA A 702 18.34 31.58 25.14
N VAL A 703 17.11 32.11 25.17
CA VAL A 703 16.85 33.54 25.44
C VAL A 703 16.36 33.66 26.88
N PRO A 704 16.91 34.56 27.73
CA PRO A 704 16.52 34.64 29.14
C PRO A 704 15.02 34.80 29.37
N SER A 705 14.34 35.64 28.58
CA SER A 705 12.92 35.99 28.74
C SER A 705 11.95 35.03 28.04
N GLU A 706 12.37 33.80 27.74
CA GLU A 706 11.57 32.81 26.99
C GLU A 706 11.33 31.49 27.76
N ASN A 707 11.54 31.47 29.09
CA ASN A 707 11.19 30.34 29.98
C ASN A 707 11.54 28.96 29.38
N SER A 708 12.76 28.80 28.88
CA SER A 708 13.20 27.58 28.21
C SER A 708 14.18 26.82 29.10
N ASP A 709 13.74 25.67 29.63
CA ASP A 709 14.24 25.14 30.91
C ASP A 709 14.85 23.74 30.81
N ILE A 710 15.87 23.48 31.64
CA ILE A 710 16.54 22.18 31.78
C ILE A 710 16.38 21.69 33.22
N THR A 711 15.62 20.61 33.44
CA THR A 711 15.09 20.23 34.75
C THR A 711 15.28 18.76 35.11
N ALA A 712 15.90 18.48 36.27
CA ALA A 712 16.11 17.13 36.77
C ALA A 712 15.47 16.96 38.16
N ASN A 713 14.16 17.19 38.25
CA ASN A 713 13.46 17.33 39.52
C ASN A 713 12.90 16.01 40.06
N ALA A 714 12.67 15.94 41.37
CA ALA A 714 12.00 14.82 42.04
C ALA A 714 11.00 15.29 43.12
N ILE A 715 10.02 14.46 43.47
CA ILE A 715 9.08 14.75 44.57
C ILE A 715 9.62 14.22 45.91
N LEU A 716 9.61 12.89 46.13
CA LEU A 716 10.05 12.27 47.39
C LEU A 716 11.48 11.69 47.31
N GLY A 717 11.90 11.22 46.12
CA GLY A 717 13.29 10.77 45.88
C GLY A 717 14.27 11.93 45.69
N ALA A 718 15.54 11.61 45.45
CA ALA A 718 16.57 12.63 45.18
C ALA A 718 16.44 13.20 43.76
N GLY A 719 16.76 14.49 43.58
CA GLY A 719 16.84 15.14 42.27
C GLY A 719 17.99 14.59 41.43
N GLY A 720 17.82 14.54 40.12
CA GLY A 720 18.82 14.04 39.18
C GLY A 720 19.96 15.04 38.97
N ASN A 721 21.12 14.57 38.51
CA ASN A 721 22.26 15.45 38.26
C ASN A 721 22.25 15.97 36.81
N ILE A 722 22.60 17.25 36.63
CA ILE A 722 22.71 17.90 35.34
C ILE A 722 24.19 18.19 35.07
N ASN A 723 24.80 17.45 34.12
CA ASN A 723 26.16 17.67 33.65
C ASN A 723 26.14 18.34 32.28
N ILE A 724 26.65 19.56 32.20
CA ILE A 724 26.79 20.32 30.96
C ILE A 724 28.28 20.48 30.65
N THR A 725 28.69 20.10 29.44
CA THR A 725 30.03 20.35 28.89
C THR A 725 29.88 21.14 27.60
N THR A 726 30.51 22.32 27.52
CA THR A 726 30.29 23.27 26.44
C THR A 726 31.46 24.23 26.23
N GLN A 727 31.52 24.92 25.09
CA GLN A 727 32.41 26.05 24.84
C GLN A 727 31.70 27.41 25.03
N GLY A 728 30.38 27.41 25.24
CA GLY A 728 29.60 28.62 25.51
C GLY A 728 28.15 28.31 25.87
N LEU A 729 27.78 28.64 27.11
CA LEU A 729 26.40 28.62 27.60
C LEU A 729 25.83 30.05 27.58
N PHE A 730 24.70 30.24 26.91
CA PHE A 730 24.07 31.54 26.73
C PHE A 730 22.58 31.52 27.13
N GLY A 731 22.14 32.58 27.81
CA GLY A 731 20.75 32.81 28.19
C GLY A 731 20.25 32.03 29.40
N LEU A 732 20.56 30.74 29.47
CA LEU A 732 20.30 29.86 30.61
C LEU A 732 21.09 30.30 31.86
N LYS A 733 20.50 30.12 33.05
CA LYS A 733 21.19 30.27 34.35
C LYS A 733 20.82 29.10 35.27
N PHE A 734 21.74 28.69 36.14
CA PHE A 734 21.38 27.80 37.24
C PHE A 734 20.58 28.55 38.30
N ARG A 735 19.42 28.00 38.69
CA ARG A 735 18.62 28.46 39.83
C ARG A 735 18.10 27.26 40.63
N SER A 736 17.96 27.46 41.94
CA SER A 736 17.48 26.42 42.88
C SER A 736 15.97 26.16 42.80
N GLN A 737 15.22 27.05 42.14
CA GLN A 737 13.79 26.98 41.88
C GLN A 737 13.54 27.60 40.49
N LEU A 738 12.50 27.13 39.78
CA LEU A 738 12.10 27.69 38.49
C LEU A 738 11.59 29.13 38.62
N THR A 739 11.87 29.93 37.59
CA THR A 739 11.44 31.33 37.45
C THR A 739 10.86 31.56 36.05
N PRO A 740 10.23 32.73 35.78
CA PRO A 740 9.84 33.12 34.42
C PRO A 740 11.01 33.39 33.44
N GLU A 741 12.26 33.10 33.85
CA GLU A 741 13.44 33.17 32.99
C GLU A 741 13.97 31.75 32.70
N SER A 742 14.53 31.54 31.51
CA SER A 742 15.12 30.27 31.07
C SER A 742 16.14 29.69 32.07
N ASP A 743 15.81 28.54 32.64
CA ASP A 743 16.44 28.01 33.86
C ASP A 743 17.14 26.66 33.71
N ILE A 744 18.08 26.39 34.62
CA ILE A 744 18.65 25.05 34.87
C ILE A 744 18.42 24.73 36.35
N THR A 745 17.68 23.66 36.64
CA THR A 745 17.27 23.31 38.02
C THR A 745 17.29 21.80 38.27
N ALA A 746 17.95 21.39 39.34
CA ALA A 746 18.03 20.00 39.81
C ALA A 746 17.53 19.90 41.26
N SER A 747 16.22 19.98 41.46
CA SER A 747 15.62 20.11 42.80
C SER A 747 14.92 18.85 43.29
N SER A 748 14.69 18.73 44.59
CA SER A 748 13.71 17.79 45.14
C SER A 748 12.85 18.47 46.20
N GLN A 749 11.57 18.13 46.28
CA GLN A 749 10.63 18.74 47.23
C GLN A 749 10.83 18.21 48.66
N PHE A 750 11.08 16.91 48.80
CA PHE A 750 11.26 16.25 50.11
C PHE A 750 12.55 15.41 50.22
N GLY A 751 13.18 15.08 49.10
CA GLY A 751 14.49 14.41 49.04
C GLY A 751 15.66 15.39 48.96
N LEU A 752 16.86 14.86 48.70
CA LEU A 752 18.04 15.69 48.41
C LEU A 752 17.93 16.29 47.00
N SER A 753 18.26 17.57 46.84
CA SER A 753 18.39 18.18 45.52
C SER A 753 19.63 17.66 44.78
N GLY A 754 19.54 17.55 43.45
CA GLY A 754 20.62 17.07 42.59
C GLY A 754 21.72 18.11 42.38
N THR A 755 22.83 17.70 41.78
CA THR A 755 23.93 18.63 41.45
C THR A 755 23.82 19.15 40.02
N VAL A 756 24.18 20.42 39.81
CA VAL A 756 24.32 21.02 38.47
C VAL A 756 25.78 21.38 38.27
N ASN A 757 26.43 20.73 37.30
CA ASN A 757 27.83 20.92 36.97
C ASN A 757 27.97 21.45 35.54
N ILE A 758 28.65 22.59 35.38
CA ILE A 758 28.76 23.30 34.09
C ILE A 758 30.25 23.47 33.74
N ASN A 759 30.78 22.48 33.03
CA ASN A 759 32.14 22.47 32.51
C ASN A 759 32.22 23.34 31.24
N ASN A 760 32.38 24.66 31.43
CA ASN A 760 32.67 25.56 30.32
C ASN A 760 34.18 25.47 29.95
N LEU A 761 34.46 24.96 28.76
CA LEU A 761 35.78 24.78 28.17
C LEU A 761 36.35 26.07 27.55
N ALA A 762 35.65 27.21 27.69
CA ALA A 762 36.06 28.48 27.11
C ALA A 762 37.39 29.02 27.66
N PHE A 763 38.23 29.44 26.73
CA PHE A 763 39.45 30.25 26.85
C PHE A 763 39.65 31.02 28.17
N THR A 764 40.82 30.85 28.79
CA THR A 764 41.33 31.76 29.83
C THR A 764 41.63 33.15 29.24
N PRO A 765 40.97 34.25 29.68
CA PRO A 765 41.18 35.58 29.10
C PRO A 765 42.54 36.23 29.43
N SER A 766 43.40 35.56 30.20
CA SER A 766 44.68 36.10 30.69
C SER A 766 45.76 36.27 29.62
N ALA A 767 45.60 35.67 28.43
CA ALA A 767 46.55 35.83 27.33
C ALA A 767 46.43 37.17 26.56
N GLY A 768 45.41 37.99 26.85
CA GLY A 768 45.13 39.25 26.12
C GLY A 768 45.54 40.54 26.83
N LEU A 769 45.94 40.49 28.11
CA LEU A 769 46.27 41.69 28.89
C LEU A 769 47.74 42.09 28.73
N ILE A 770 48.07 42.69 27.58
CA ILE A 770 49.25 43.54 27.46
C ILE A 770 49.04 44.75 28.38
N GLN A 771 49.82 44.86 29.46
CA GLN A 771 49.90 46.11 30.20
C GLN A 771 50.47 47.19 29.27
N LEU A 772 49.66 48.22 29.01
CA LEU A 772 50.17 49.48 28.46
C LEU A 772 51.25 50.02 29.42
N PRO A 773 52.45 50.38 28.94
CA PRO A 773 53.51 50.90 29.80
C PRO A 773 53.02 52.11 30.60
N SER A 774 53.24 52.09 31.91
CA SER A 774 52.81 53.16 32.83
C SER A 774 53.55 54.49 32.66
N ASN A 775 54.52 54.55 31.74
CA ASN A 775 55.29 55.74 31.42
C ASN A 775 54.63 56.47 30.25
N ILE A 776 53.74 57.41 30.57
CA ILE A 776 53.35 58.46 29.62
C ILE A 776 54.55 59.40 29.49
N ASP A 777 55.27 59.32 28.38
CA ASP A 777 56.32 60.29 28.02
C ASP A 777 55.67 61.67 27.85
N ASP A 778 55.96 62.61 28.76
CA ASP A 778 55.47 63.99 28.69
C ASP A 778 56.09 64.73 27.48
N PRO A 779 55.29 65.11 26.46
CA PRO A 779 55.80 65.81 25.28
C PRO A 779 56.38 67.21 25.61
N SER A 780 56.00 67.80 26.74
CA SER A 780 56.47 69.13 27.15
C SER A 780 57.98 69.16 27.46
N GLN A 781 58.53 68.04 27.95
CA GLN A 781 59.96 67.91 28.32
C GLN A 781 60.89 67.73 27.10
N ARG A 782 60.36 67.60 25.88
CA ARG A 782 61.15 67.40 24.64
C ARG A 782 61.27 68.65 23.77
N ILE A 783 60.80 69.80 24.24
CA ILE A 783 60.86 71.08 23.50
C ILE A 783 62.18 71.81 23.79
N ALA A 784 63.18 71.62 22.93
CA ALA A 784 64.37 72.45 22.92
C ALA A 784 64.05 73.89 22.48
N GLN A 785 64.54 74.90 23.19
CA GLN A 785 64.25 76.31 22.90
C GLN A 785 64.98 76.80 21.63
N GLY A 786 64.25 76.88 20.52
CA GLY A 786 64.69 77.59 19.32
C GLY A 786 64.42 79.09 19.41
N CYS A 787 65.41 79.93 19.09
CA CYS A 787 65.24 81.39 19.08
C CYS A 787 64.37 81.87 17.91
N ARG A 788 63.62 82.96 18.14
CA ARG A 788 62.73 83.57 17.12
C ARG A 788 63.51 84.28 16.02
N THR A 789 63.14 84.03 14.77
CA THR A 789 63.31 84.97 13.65
C THR A 789 62.01 85.01 12.83
N TYR A 790 61.74 86.15 12.17
CA TYR A 790 60.50 86.37 11.43
C TYR A 790 60.55 85.73 10.03
N GLY A 791 59.52 84.96 9.67
CA GLY A 791 59.36 84.41 8.32
C GLY A 791 57.93 83.91 8.09
N ASN A 792 57.26 84.42 7.05
CA ASN A 792 55.88 84.05 6.73
C ASN A 792 55.83 82.70 5.99
N SER A 793 55.40 81.65 6.69
CA SER A 793 55.01 80.36 6.09
C SER A 793 53.76 79.81 6.77
N ARG A 794 52.81 79.31 5.98
CA ARG A 794 51.61 78.61 6.45
C ARG A 794 51.66 77.16 6.02
N PHE A 795 51.23 76.25 6.89
CA PHE A 795 50.99 74.85 6.54
C PHE A 795 49.53 74.51 6.82
N ILE A 796 48.86 73.85 5.88
CA ILE A 796 47.44 73.48 5.97
C ILE A 796 47.34 71.99 5.69
N VAL A 797 46.88 71.21 6.68
CA VAL A 797 46.61 69.78 6.51
C VAL A 797 45.17 69.61 6.02
N THR A 798 44.97 69.57 4.71
CA THR A 798 43.68 69.16 4.11
C THR A 798 43.56 67.64 4.07
N GLY A 799 43.54 66.99 5.24
CA GLY A 799 43.33 65.55 5.40
C GLY A 799 41.90 65.24 5.85
N ARG A 800 41.13 64.53 5.02
CA ARG A 800 39.79 64.02 5.38
C ARG A 800 39.89 62.52 5.70
N GLY A 801 39.37 62.08 6.84
CA GLY A 801 39.42 60.67 7.25
C GLY A 801 39.51 60.45 8.75
N GLY A 802 38.88 61.30 9.56
CA GLY A 802 38.80 61.09 11.01
C GLY A 802 37.73 60.06 11.35
N VAL A 803 38.08 59.11 12.23
CA VAL A 803 37.12 58.19 12.88
C VAL A 803 36.18 59.00 13.78
N ALA A 804 34.95 58.53 14.00
CA ALA A 804 34.03 59.17 14.95
C ALA A 804 34.48 58.91 16.39
N ASP A 805 34.65 59.97 17.19
CA ASP A 805 35.19 59.87 18.55
C ASP A 805 34.25 59.17 19.57
N ASN A 806 32.98 58.93 19.22
CA ASN A 806 32.09 58.06 20.00
C ASN A 806 31.00 57.38 19.12
N PRO A 807 30.28 56.37 19.66
CA PRO A 807 29.25 55.62 18.90
C PRO A 807 27.92 56.35 18.62
N SER A 808 27.76 57.64 18.96
CA SER A 808 26.49 58.37 18.85
C SER A 808 26.53 59.65 17.99
N ASP A 809 27.67 60.01 17.39
CA ASP A 809 27.76 61.11 16.42
C ASP A 809 27.09 60.74 15.07
N ARG A 810 25.84 61.22 14.86
CA ARG A 810 25.12 61.10 13.59
C ARG A 810 25.50 62.22 12.62
N ARG A 811 26.43 61.95 11.70
CA ARG A 811 26.72 62.83 10.55
C ARG A 811 26.03 62.37 9.27
N SER A 812 25.33 63.27 8.60
CA SER A 812 24.65 63.05 7.32
C SER A 812 25.64 63.04 6.14
N GLY A 813 26.14 61.85 5.80
CA GLY A 813 27.06 61.63 4.68
C GLY A 813 26.36 61.65 3.32
N ASN A 814 26.17 62.83 2.73
CA ASN A 814 25.72 62.97 1.33
C ASN A 814 26.81 62.42 0.39
N HIS A 815 26.50 61.40 -0.41
CA HIS A 815 27.46 60.72 -1.30
C HIS A 815 27.25 61.10 -2.78
N PRO A 816 27.99 62.07 -3.34
CA PRO A 816 28.07 62.25 -4.78
C PRO A 816 29.03 61.20 -5.39
N TRP A 817 28.48 60.13 -5.97
CA TRP A 817 29.25 59.30 -6.89
C TRP A 817 29.47 60.07 -8.20
N THR A 818 30.70 60.54 -8.44
CA THR A 818 31.12 61.11 -9.73
C THR A 818 31.92 60.09 -10.52
N ASP A 819 31.36 59.65 -11.64
CA ASP A 819 32.05 58.82 -12.65
C ASP A 819 33.27 59.58 -13.21
N ILE A 820 34.37 58.87 -13.43
CA ILE A 820 35.66 59.44 -13.87
C ILE A 820 35.92 59.17 -15.37
N ARG A 821 34.91 58.72 -16.12
CA ARG A 821 34.99 58.47 -17.57
C ARG A 821 34.63 59.72 -18.36
N ASP A 822 35.56 60.18 -19.20
CA ASP A 822 35.43 61.37 -20.05
C ASP A 822 34.29 61.22 -21.10
N PRO A 823 33.21 62.02 -21.04
CA PRO A 823 32.12 61.97 -22.01
C PRO A 823 32.40 62.73 -23.33
N ALA A 824 33.53 63.44 -23.45
CA ALA A 824 33.83 64.28 -24.61
C ALA A 824 34.34 63.49 -25.83
N ALA A 825 34.86 62.28 -25.63
CA ALA A 825 35.59 61.54 -26.66
C ALA A 825 34.73 60.96 -27.82
N PHE A 826 33.42 60.76 -27.63
CA PHE A 826 32.55 60.14 -28.65
C PHE A 826 31.20 60.86 -28.80
N ARG A 827 31.19 61.91 -29.63
CA ARG A 827 29.97 62.45 -30.26
C ARG A 827 30.17 62.71 -31.76
N ASN A 828 29.09 62.42 -32.49
CA ASN A 828 28.82 62.78 -33.89
C ASN A 828 29.56 62.01 -35.02
N PRO A 829 28.95 61.92 -36.22
CA PRO A 829 28.92 60.63 -36.93
C PRO A 829 29.28 60.70 -38.43
N ASN A 830 28.99 59.62 -39.15
CA ASN A 830 28.99 59.45 -40.61
C ASN A 830 30.37 59.44 -41.30
N THR A 831 30.96 58.24 -41.45
CA THR A 831 31.38 57.59 -42.73
C THR A 831 31.85 56.16 -42.37
N LEU A 832 31.49 55.07 -43.05
CA LEU A 832 31.88 54.67 -44.42
C LEU A 832 33.42 54.54 -44.59
N ALA A 833 34.01 53.42 -45.04
CA ALA A 833 33.42 52.13 -45.42
C ALA A 833 34.46 50.98 -45.54
N ILE A 834 33.96 49.74 -45.57
CA ILE A 834 34.51 48.53 -46.25
C ILE A 834 35.96 48.11 -45.92
N ALA A 835 36.10 47.01 -45.16
CA ALA A 835 36.59 45.71 -45.65
C ALA A 835 36.65 44.67 -44.49
N ASN A 836 36.33 43.38 -44.66
CA ASN A 836 35.50 42.72 -45.67
C ASN A 836 35.05 41.34 -45.11
N LYS A 837 33.77 41.00 -45.31
CA LYS A 837 33.14 39.67 -45.64
C LYS A 837 33.73 38.38 -45.02
N SER A 838 32.92 37.39 -44.62
CA SER A 838 31.58 36.96 -45.08
C SER A 838 30.90 36.07 -44.02
N GLU A 839 29.61 35.71 -43.99
CA GLU A 839 28.26 36.03 -44.54
C GLU A 839 27.32 35.00 -43.82
N LYS A 840 25.98 34.97 -43.73
CA LYS A 840 24.72 35.67 -44.16
C LYS A 840 23.59 34.97 -43.32
N GLN A 841 22.29 35.27 -43.21
CA GLN A 841 21.29 36.36 -43.39
C GLN A 841 19.96 35.73 -42.85
N SER A 842 18.79 36.35 -42.61
CA SER A 842 18.19 37.70 -42.57
C SER A 842 16.81 37.53 -41.85
N GLU A 843 16.05 38.53 -41.39
CA GLU A 843 16.28 39.97 -41.33
C GLU A 843 15.70 40.55 -40.01
N LYS A 844 14.45 41.03 -40.01
CA LYS A 844 13.82 41.81 -38.92
C LYS A 844 12.30 41.78 -39.04
N GLN A 845 11.59 41.86 -37.91
CA GLN A 845 10.75 43.03 -37.60
C GLN A 845 10.42 43.06 -36.09
N SER A 846 9.63 44.05 -35.65
CA SER A 846 9.57 44.53 -34.27
C SER A 846 8.13 44.73 -33.81
N GLU A 847 7.79 44.37 -32.58
CA GLU A 847 6.87 45.18 -31.75
C GLU A 847 6.98 44.92 -30.23
N LYS A 848 6.17 45.65 -29.44
CA LYS A 848 6.27 45.76 -27.97
C LYS A 848 5.44 44.71 -27.23
N GLN A 849 6.00 44.17 -26.14
CA GLN A 849 5.31 43.80 -24.89
C GLN A 849 6.39 43.75 -23.79
N SER A 850 6.26 44.43 -22.65
CA SER A 850 5.28 44.23 -21.55
C SER A 850 5.53 42.92 -20.83
N GLU A 851 6.07 43.00 -19.61
CA GLU A 851 6.28 41.84 -18.74
C GLU A 851 4.92 41.28 -18.29
N ASN A 852 4.74 39.96 -18.41
CA ASN A 852 3.55 39.27 -17.94
C ASN A 852 3.65 39.02 -16.43
N VAL A 853 2.72 39.59 -15.67
CA VAL A 853 2.43 39.12 -14.31
C VAL A 853 1.62 37.83 -14.43
N THR A 854 2.15 36.72 -13.91
CA THR A 854 1.42 35.45 -13.85
C THR A 854 0.17 35.62 -12.98
N PRO A 855 -1.04 35.28 -13.47
CA PRO A 855 -2.25 35.37 -12.64
C PRO A 855 -2.18 34.36 -11.48
N PRO A 856 -2.76 34.69 -10.31
CA PRO A 856 -2.81 33.77 -9.19
C PRO A 856 -3.66 32.54 -9.50
N ILE A 857 -3.26 31.39 -8.96
CA ILE A 857 -4.06 30.17 -8.97
C ILE A 857 -5.27 30.39 -8.04
N VAL A 858 -6.46 30.03 -8.51
CA VAL A 858 -7.73 30.16 -7.77
C VAL A 858 -8.44 28.81 -7.80
N GLU A 859 -8.97 28.38 -6.66
CA GLU A 859 -9.66 27.10 -6.53
C GLU A 859 -11.01 27.08 -7.26
N ALA A 860 -11.36 25.90 -7.76
CA ALA A 860 -12.64 25.64 -8.40
C ALA A 860 -13.74 25.45 -7.36
N THR A 861 -14.88 26.10 -7.56
CA THR A 861 -16.03 26.02 -6.63
C THR A 861 -17.20 25.22 -7.22
N GLY A 862 -17.01 24.57 -8.37
CA GLY A 862 -18.03 23.75 -9.01
C GLY A 862 -17.63 23.25 -10.40
N TRP A 863 -18.44 22.36 -10.95
CA TRP A 863 -18.35 21.89 -12.33
C TRP A 863 -19.74 21.78 -12.96
N ARG A 864 -19.79 21.72 -14.29
CA ARG A 864 -21.00 21.57 -15.10
C ARG A 864 -20.71 20.76 -16.36
N LEU A 865 -21.74 20.25 -17.02
CA LEU A 865 -21.61 19.71 -18.37
C LEU A 865 -21.84 20.81 -19.40
N SER A 866 -20.97 20.86 -20.42
CA SER A 866 -21.12 21.73 -21.60
C SER A 866 -22.29 21.23 -22.47
N PRO A 867 -22.81 22.06 -23.41
CA PRO A 867 -23.80 21.62 -24.40
C PRO A 867 -23.34 20.50 -25.34
N LYS A 868 -22.09 20.03 -25.23
CA LYS A 868 -21.54 18.87 -25.95
C LYS A 868 -21.34 17.62 -25.08
N GLY A 869 -21.61 17.70 -23.77
CA GLY A 869 -21.40 16.61 -22.81
C GLY A 869 -19.99 16.55 -22.18
N GLU A 870 -19.18 17.58 -22.33
CA GLU A 870 -17.84 17.68 -21.73
C GLU A 870 -17.92 18.33 -20.33
N VAL A 871 -17.10 17.91 -19.37
CA VAL A 871 -17.09 18.51 -18.01
C VAL A 871 -16.27 19.79 -17.98
N GLU A 872 -16.93 20.92 -17.73
CA GLU A 872 -16.33 22.23 -17.50
C GLU A 872 -16.25 22.53 -15.99
N ILE A 873 -15.07 22.92 -15.51
CA ILE A 873 -14.83 23.31 -14.11
C ILE A 873 -14.84 24.85 -14.02
N TYR A 874 -15.46 25.43 -12.98
CA TYR A 874 -15.62 26.89 -12.82
C TYR A 874 -15.49 27.37 -11.36
N THR A 875 -15.40 28.68 -11.20
CA THR A 875 -15.35 29.36 -9.89
C THR A 875 -16.36 30.50 -9.85
N ILE A 876 -17.11 30.65 -8.74
CA ILE A 876 -18.09 31.75 -8.52
C ILE A 876 -17.51 32.79 -7.57
N ASN A 877 -17.01 33.87 -8.14
CA ASN A 877 -16.38 34.97 -7.41
C ASN A 877 -17.43 35.94 -6.82
N SER A 878 -17.93 35.63 -5.62
CA SER A 878 -18.96 36.39 -4.89
C SER A 878 -18.44 37.70 -4.26
N ALA A 879 -17.79 38.54 -5.07
CA ALA A 879 -17.31 39.86 -4.66
C ALA A 879 -18.45 40.90 -4.71
N ILE A 880 -19.18 41.07 -3.60
CA ILE A 880 -20.14 42.17 -3.44
C ILE A 880 -19.36 43.50 -3.41
N ARG A 881 -19.50 44.30 -4.48
CA ARG A 881 -19.01 45.67 -4.52
C ARG A 881 -20.00 46.60 -3.82
N GLU A 882 -19.62 47.15 -2.68
CA GLU A 882 -20.21 48.41 -2.24
C GLU A 882 -19.79 49.53 -3.20
N THR A 883 -20.78 50.21 -3.76
CA THR A 883 -20.59 51.49 -4.45
C THR A 883 -21.68 52.45 -3.99
N THR A 884 -21.28 53.50 -3.29
CA THR A 884 -22.19 54.55 -2.81
C THR A 884 -22.62 55.46 -3.95
N ALA A 885 -23.93 55.62 -4.12
CA ALA A 885 -24.58 56.63 -4.97
C ALA A 885 -25.84 57.12 -4.25
N THR A 886 -26.19 58.40 -4.40
CA THR A 886 -27.16 59.09 -3.56
C THR A 886 -28.55 59.25 -4.19
N ASP A 887 -29.51 59.49 -3.30
CA ASP A 887 -30.77 60.25 -3.46
C ASP A 887 -32.10 59.59 -3.88
N CYS A 888 -33.11 60.09 -3.17
CA CYS A 888 -34.53 60.25 -3.53
C CYS A 888 -35.49 59.04 -3.72
N ALA A 889 -36.16 58.74 -2.60
CA ALA A 889 -37.63 58.79 -2.46
C ALA A 889 -38.51 57.55 -2.75
N GLY A 890 -39.50 57.37 -1.86
CA GLY A 890 -40.62 56.43 -1.97
C GLY A 890 -40.40 55.08 -1.28
N SER A 891 -41.28 54.51 -0.45
CA SER A 891 -42.42 54.97 0.37
C SER A 891 -43.11 53.68 0.91
N LEU A 892 -43.29 53.57 2.23
CA LEU A 892 -44.20 52.65 2.95
C LEU A 892 -44.11 51.12 2.70
N ALA A 893 -43.64 50.42 3.74
CA ALA A 893 -44.35 49.41 4.54
C ALA A 893 -45.16 48.26 3.87
N ILE A 894 -44.95 47.04 4.41
CA ILE A 894 -45.95 46.27 5.18
C ILE A 894 -45.24 45.20 6.05
N ALA A 895 -45.88 44.78 7.15
CA ALA A 895 -45.35 43.87 8.17
C ALA A 895 -45.70 42.37 7.86
N PRO A 896 -45.09 41.38 8.56
CA PRO A 896 -45.17 39.96 8.15
C PRO A 896 -46.38 39.22 8.72
N ASN A 897 -46.76 38.11 8.08
CA ASN A 897 -47.23 36.85 8.70
C ASN A 897 -47.60 35.79 7.66
N LEU A 898 -47.20 34.52 7.86
CA LEU A 898 -48.02 33.30 7.70
C LEU A 898 -47.19 32.00 7.88
N PHE A 899 -47.14 31.50 9.11
CA PHE A 899 -47.08 30.06 9.44
C PHE A 899 -48.51 29.45 9.31
N PRO A 900 -48.78 28.14 9.54
CA PRO A 900 -47.91 27.01 9.94
C PRO A 900 -48.14 25.70 9.13
N ASN A 901 -47.46 24.61 9.55
CA ASN A 901 -47.97 23.20 9.72
C ASN A 901 -47.11 22.10 9.06
N LEU A 902 -47.13 20.83 9.53
CA LEU A 902 -47.01 20.26 10.90
C LEU A 902 -46.90 18.72 10.81
N PHE A 903 -46.31 18.08 11.84
CA PHE A 903 -46.08 16.63 12.05
C PHE A 903 -45.12 15.94 11.05
N LYS A 904 -44.15 15.07 11.40
CA LYS A 904 -43.86 14.12 12.52
C LYS A 904 -44.25 12.64 12.28
N VAL A 905 -43.19 11.82 12.25
CA VAL A 905 -43.01 10.54 12.98
C VAL A 905 -43.84 9.32 12.59
N LYS A 906 -43.12 8.23 12.23
CA LYS A 906 -43.27 6.95 12.94
C LYS A 906 -42.04 6.05 12.86
N GLU A 907 -41.52 5.64 14.02
CA GLU A 907 -40.75 4.40 14.17
C GLU A 907 -41.73 3.21 14.24
N VAL A 908 -41.36 2.05 13.69
CA VAL A 908 -41.98 0.76 14.03
C VAL A 908 -40.92 -0.36 13.94
N LEU A 909 -40.74 -1.05 15.06
CA LEU A 909 -40.37 -2.46 15.21
C LEU A 909 -41.54 -3.13 15.98
N PRO A 910 -41.75 -4.47 15.99
CA PRO A 910 -40.69 -5.50 16.00
C PRO A 910 -41.00 -6.88 15.34
N ASN A 911 -40.06 -7.81 15.56
CA ASN A 911 -40.16 -9.29 15.64
C ASN A 911 -40.28 -10.20 14.39
N GLU A 912 -39.63 -11.36 14.56
CA GLU A 912 -39.88 -12.69 13.96
C GLU A 912 -39.77 -12.85 12.43
N PHE A 913 -38.56 -13.18 11.96
CA PHE A 913 -38.16 -14.59 11.78
C PHE A 913 -36.63 -14.76 11.76
#